data_AF-A0A3A9F2S4-F1
#
_entry.id   AF-A0A3A9F2S4-F1
#
_cell.length_a   1.000
_cell.length_b   1.000
_cell.length_c   1.000
_cell.angle_alpha   90.00
_cell.angle_beta   90.00
_cell.angle_gamma   90.00
#
_symmetry.space_group_name_H-M   'P 1'
#
loop_
_entity.id
_entity.type
_entity.pdbx_description
1 polymer ?
#
loop_
_entity_poly.entity_id
_entity_poly.type
_entity_poly.pdbx_seq_one_letter_code
_entity_poly.pdbx_strand_id
1 'polypeptide(L)'
;MILRSRLIVQGAKQKKRRLGIRLCRQYQLTWTQKKRGSLESKGTMLLRDYLNEFELDWAQAPVRSELIPKAALKGAKILLIGEQAELQKAIAWSFFAWNDSDRSGVRVQSASLENGVLKTEIAGAEHEMFRPEEADYVILTGFCCREANLDAAEAISYLKHFRQLLETVSALQCRRVLLLSDGRVYGKLGPGFAASEYEAGKTDPCGPGYEAQYFLQAVESMLAAFAREKGFAFQILRTGMMYGACIPVMEHMAAQLARKTAFGEPFQLTLSQEKTSYISIHDVLTAIQFVLTKCPENKIFNVSGLASNASAGELAILLYQNFPEQCRVTMHSEAAEKSDTERPSENKQMAIPSEGSGIWLNTQLLEHYGFVPQVSLEDGLIILVKSLQDTGEVFLFDNTYLGKLEKVQKILLGYLLEIDRICKKHDIKYFLAGGTLLGAIRHHGFIPWDDDADVMMLREDYDKFQQVVQQELPRNIFMQIPETEKGNYNPFTKLRINNTMFATEFTGHFMEMHNGIFFDVLSHDRTGRHKWSQKLHLMATMLTRSVVFNKWGNTDIKGGGAHPVICKIVDHVKYLIPMRLALWAQNHALTFFKNKDTGYLYDGMGRNLKRGAFPANWLSEAVYVDFEGYQFPVPKEYDKYLTYLYGDYMQMIPVSQRRTSHSIVLMDLGEYSDYRI
;
A
#
# COMPACT_ATOMS: atom_id res chain seq x y z
N MET A 1 47.24 -16.91 23.47
CA MET A 1 46.25 -17.74 22.75
C MET A 1 44.87 -17.06 22.68
N ILE A 2 44.80 -15.75 22.38
CA ILE A 2 43.53 -14.97 22.28
C ILE A 2 43.52 -14.05 21.02
N LEU A 3 44.54 -14.10 20.16
CA LEU A 3 44.70 -13.16 19.03
C LEU A 3 44.61 -13.79 17.62
N ARG A 4 44.25 -15.08 17.49
CA ARG A 4 44.08 -15.75 16.17
C ARG A 4 42.64 -16.04 15.76
N SER A 5 41.65 -15.79 16.62
CA SER A 5 40.23 -16.11 16.35
C SER A 5 39.39 -14.94 15.83
N ARG A 6 39.90 -13.69 15.83
CA ARG A 6 39.17 -12.52 15.30
C ARG A 6 39.40 -12.21 13.81
N LEU A 7 40.50 -12.68 13.21
CA LEU A 7 40.84 -12.43 11.81
C LEU A 7 40.12 -13.35 10.80
N ILE A 8 39.63 -14.52 11.24
CA ILE A 8 38.91 -15.47 10.38
C ILE A 8 37.43 -15.08 10.19
N VAL A 9 36.85 -14.33 11.13
CA VAL A 9 35.43 -13.91 11.07
C VAL A 9 35.23 -12.66 10.21
N GLN A 10 36.23 -11.79 10.06
CA GLN A 10 36.16 -10.61 9.18
C GLN A 10 36.33 -10.96 7.69
N GLY A 11 37.15 -11.95 7.34
CA GLY A 11 37.30 -12.43 5.96
C GLY A 11 36.05 -13.11 5.39
N ALA A 12 35.24 -13.75 6.24
CA ALA A 12 33.99 -14.41 5.83
C ALA A 12 32.84 -13.42 5.56
N LYS A 13 32.81 -12.26 6.24
CA LYS A 13 31.80 -11.20 6.01
C LYS A 13 32.04 -10.43 4.70
N GLN A 14 33.29 -10.25 4.28
CA GLN A 14 33.61 -9.58 3.02
C GLN A 14 33.34 -10.46 1.79
N LYS A 15 33.47 -11.79 1.89
CA LYS A 15 33.11 -12.73 0.80
C LYS A 15 31.59 -12.89 0.62
N LYS A 16 30.78 -12.72 1.68
CA LYS A 16 29.30 -12.64 1.58
C LYS A 16 28.81 -11.34 0.92
N ARG A 17 29.54 -10.22 1.06
CA ARG A 17 29.18 -8.91 0.46
C ARG A 17 29.26 -8.88 -1.08
N ARG A 18 30.13 -9.67 -1.71
CA ARG A 18 30.18 -9.81 -3.19
C ARG A 18 29.27 -10.92 -3.74
N LEU A 19 28.78 -11.83 -2.88
CA LEU A 19 27.89 -12.92 -3.27
C LEU A 19 26.42 -12.50 -3.36
N GLY A 20 26.00 -11.47 -2.60
CA GLY A 20 24.60 -11.00 -2.53
C GLY A 20 24.01 -10.55 -3.88
N ILE A 21 24.81 -9.93 -4.75
CA ILE A 21 24.34 -9.44 -6.06
C ILE A 21 24.22 -10.59 -7.09
N ARG A 22 24.99 -11.68 -6.94
CA ARG A 22 24.87 -12.88 -7.82
C ARG A 22 23.84 -13.89 -7.32
N LEU A 23 23.52 -13.89 -6.03
CA LEU A 23 22.57 -14.84 -5.42
C LEU A 23 21.11 -14.56 -5.81
N CYS A 24 20.71 -13.32 -6.06
CA CYS A 24 19.36 -13.00 -6.56
C CYS A 24 19.03 -13.70 -7.89
N ARG A 25 19.99 -13.86 -8.81
CA ARG A 25 19.75 -14.55 -10.09
C ARG A 25 19.76 -16.08 -10.00
N GLN A 26 20.48 -16.66 -9.05
CA GLN A 26 20.67 -18.12 -8.99
C GLN A 26 19.64 -18.83 -8.09
N TYR A 27 19.07 -18.12 -7.10
CA TYR A 27 17.98 -18.65 -6.29
C TYR A 27 16.61 -18.59 -6.99
N GLN A 28 16.38 -17.63 -7.91
CA GLN A 28 15.17 -17.58 -8.73
C GLN A 28 15.00 -18.84 -9.60
N LEU A 29 16.07 -19.40 -10.16
CA LEU A 29 16.03 -20.59 -11.01
C LEU A 29 15.83 -21.91 -10.23
N THR A 30 16.29 -21.98 -8.98
CA THR A 30 16.26 -23.20 -8.17
C THR A 30 14.98 -23.32 -7.31
N TRP A 31 14.37 -22.21 -6.92
CA TRP A 31 13.06 -22.21 -6.26
C TRP A 31 11.90 -22.57 -7.20
N THR A 32 11.95 -22.13 -8.47
CA THR A 32 10.96 -22.48 -9.50
C THR A 32 10.93 -23.96 -9.86
N GLN A 33 12.02 -24.71 -9.66
CA GLN A 33 12.04 -26.15 -9.93
C GLN A 33 11.46 -26.99 -8.79
N LYS A 34 11.50 -26.52 -7.53
CA LYS A 34 11.06 -27.31 -6.37
C LYS A 34 9.54 -27.37 -6.17
N LYS A 35 8.78 -26.41 -6.72
CA LYS A 35 7.30 -26.42 -6.75
C LYS A 35 6.69 -27.06 -8.00
N ARG A 36 7.48 -27.38 -9.04
CA ARG A 36 6.98 -28.06 -10.25
C ARG A 36 6.54 -29.52 -10.01
N GLY A 37 6.85 -30.09 -8.85
CA GLY A 37 6.59 -31.50 -8.54
C GLY A 37 5.27 -31.81 -7.84
N SER A 38 4.41 -30.84 -7.50
CA SER A 38 3.23 -31.15 -6.67
C SER A 38 1.97 -30.29 -6.88
N LEU A 39 1.70 -29.80 -8.09
CA LEU A 39 0.40 -29.19 -8.43
C LEU A 39 0.03 -29.49 -9.89
N GLU A 40 -0.41 -30.72 -10.14
CA GLU A 40 -1.28 -31.02 -11.29
C GLU A 40 -2.69 -30.50 -10.99
N SER A 41 -2.87 -29.18 -11.08
CA SER A 41 -4.19 -28.61 -11.28
C SER A 41 -4.06 -27.52 -12.34
N LYS A 42 -4.84 -27.64 -13.42
CA LYS A 42 -4.92 -26.71 -14.56
C LYS A 42 -5.53 -25.36 -14.14
N GLY A 43 -4.91 -24.66 -13.18
CA GLY A 43 -5.19 -23.27 -12.87
C GLY A 43 -4.16 -22.39 -13.56
N THR A 44 -4.58 -21.30 -14.19
CA THR A 44 -3.69 -20.22 -14.63
C THR A 44 -2.93 -19.70 -13.40
N MET A 45 -1.59 -19.68 -13.44
CA MET A 45 -0.83 -19.15 -12.32
C MET A 45 -1.03 -17.63 -12.22
N LEU A 46 -1.19 -17.12 -11.00
CA LEU A 46 -1.41 -15.70 -10.72
C LEU A 46 -0.07 -15.00 -10.42
N LEU A 47 -0.01 -13.67 -10.53
CA LEU A 47 1.23 -12.93 -10.22
C LEU A 47 1.74 -13.21 -8.81
N ARG A 48 0.84 -13.38 -7.85
CA ARG A 48 1.18 -13.73 -6.45
C ARG A 48 1.95 -15.04 -6.29
N ASP A 49 1.90 -15.93 -7.29
CA ASP A 49 2.61 -17.20 -7.27
C ASP A 49 4.10 -17.05 -7.67
N TYR A 50 4.45 -15.91 -8.28
CA TYR A 50 5.79 -15.61 -8.80
C TYR A 50 6.47 -14.41 -8.12
N LEU A 51 5.68 -13.45 -7.67
CA LEU A 51 6.15 -12.17 -7.13
C LEU A 51 6.28 -12.22 -5.62
N ASN A 52 7.32 -11.57 -5.09
CA ASN A 52 7.37 -11.29 -3.65
C ASN A 52 6.36 -10.21 -3.26
N GLU A 53 6.15 -9.99 -1.96
CA GLU A 53 5.12 -9.06 -1.48
C GLU A 53 5.32 -7.59 -1.93
N PHE A 54 6.56 -7.14 -2.10
CA PHE A 54 6.88 -5.81 -2.59
C PHE A 54 6.63 -5.70 -4.09
N GLU A 55 7.06 -6.70 -4.86
CA GLU A 55 6.82 -6.78 -6.31
C GLU A 55 5.32 -6.85 -6.63
N LEU A 56 4.59 -7.65 -5.87
CA LEU A 56 3.14 -7.78 -6.00
C LEU A 56 2.42 -6.48 -5.67
N ASP A 57 2.90 -5.74 -4.65
CA ASP A 57 2.30 -4.47 -4.25
C ASP A 57 2.33 -3.43 -5.38
N TRP A 58 3.51 -3.14 -5.95
CA TRP A 58 3.57 -2.17 -7.05
C TRP A 58 2.98 -2.70 -8.35
N ALA A 59 2.99 -4.01 -8.60
CA ALA A 59 2.35 -4.57 -9.79
C ALA A 59 0.83 -4.38 -9.73
N GLN A 60 0.22 -4.52 -8.55
CA GLN A 60 -1.22 -4.35 -8.37
C GLN A 60 -1.66 -2.89 -8.17
N ALA A 61 -0.73 -1.96 -7.95
CA ALA A 61 -1.05 -0.56 -7.68
C ALA A 61 -1.96 0.11 -8.73
N PRO A 62 -1.75 -0.06 -10.05
CA PRO A 62 -2.63 0.54 -11.05
C PRO A 62 -4.08 0.03 -10.97
N VAL A 63 -4.26 -1.27 -10.80
CA VAL A 63 -5.59 -1.91 -10.66
C VAL A 63 -6.30 -1.38 -9.42
N ARG A 64 -5.57 -1.25 -8.30
CA ARG A 64 -6.12 -0.77 -7.03
C ARG A 64 -6.41 0.72 -6.99
N SER A 65 -5.76 1.52 -7.85
CA SER A 65 -5.94 2.97 -7.84
C SER A 65 -7.36 3.42 -8.15
N GLU A 66 -8.15 2.59 -8.85
CA GLU A 66 -9.46 2.93 -9.42
C GLU A 66 -9.45 4.12 -10.39
N LEU A 67 -8.27 4.68 -10.69
CA LEU A 67 -8.08 5.82 -11.58
C LEU A 67 -8.20 5.41 -13.05
N ILE A 68 -7.96 4.14 -13.39
CA ILE A 68 -7.93 3.64 -14.76
C ILE A 68 -9.25 2.93 -15.07
N PRO A 69 -9.99 3.32 -16.12
CA PRO A 69 -11.25 2.65 -16.45
C PRO A 69 -10.99 1.21 -16.90
N LYS A 70 -11.60 0.23 -16.23
CA LYS A 70 -11.40 -1.21 -16.53
C LYS A 70 -11.60 -1.57 -18.01
N ALA A 71 -12.57 -0.93 -18.66
CA ALA A 71 -12.88 -1.16 -20.07
C ALA A 71 -11.79 -0.64 -21.02
N ALA A 72 -10.96 0.32 -20.61
CA ALA A 72 -9.98 0.98 -21.48
C ALA A 72 -8.78 0.09 -21.85
N LEU A 73 -8.46 -0.89 -21.00
CA LEU A 73 -7.34 -1.82 -21.19
C LEU A 73 -7.78 -3.24 -21.56
N LYS A 74 -9.09 -3.50 -21.68
CA LYS A 74 -9.59 -4.84 -21.99
C LYS A 74 -9.07 -5.31 -23.35
N GLY A 75 -8.32 -6.41 -23.35
CA GLY A 75 -7.72 -7.02 -24.54
C GLY A 75 -6.53 -6.24 -25.12
N ALA A 76 -6.04 -5.19 -24.43
CA ALA A 76 -4.99 -4.33 -24.95
C ALA A 76 -3.68 -5.09 -25.19
N LYS A 77 -3.00 -4.77 -26.28
CA LYS A 77 -1.67 -5.26 -26.65
C LYS A 77 -0.65 -4.16 -26.47
N ILE A 78 0.29 -4.37 -25.54
CA ILE A 78 1.30 -3.38 -25.16
C ILE A 78 2.69 -3.86 -25.60
N LEU A 79 3.38 -3.03 -26.37
CA LEU A 79 4.75 -3.27 -26.80
C LEU A 79 5.70 -2.36 -26.00
N LEU A 80 6.61 -2.96 -25.25
CA LEU A 80 7.63 -2.27 -24.46
C LEU A 80 8.94 -2.27 -25.23
N ILE A 81 9.58 -1.12 -25.37
CA ILE A 81 10.86 -0.99 -26.09
C ILE A 81 11.82 -0.15 -25.27
N GLY A 82 13.05 -0.64 -25.09
CA GLY A 82 14.13 0.10 -24.46
C GLY A 82 15.19 -0.82 -23.85
N GLU A 83 16.14 -0.21 -23.15
CA GLU A 83 17.31 -0.92 -22.58
C GLU A 83 17.15 -1.24 -21.09
N GLN A 84 16.12 -0.70 -20.42
CA GLN A 84 15.87 -0.90 -18.99
C GLN A 84 15.01 -2.15 -18.74
N ALA A 85 15.62 -3.35 -18.80
CA ALA A 85 14.91 -4.63 -18.71
C ALA A 85 14.05 -4.78 -17.44
N GLU A 86 14.54 -4.35 -16.28
CA GLU A 86 13.79 -4.48 -15.01
C GLU A 86 12.62 -3.49 -14.93
N LEU A 87 12.75 -2.28 -15.50
CA LEU A 87 11.63 -1.34 -15.60
C LEU A 87 10.56 -1.86 -16.57
N GLN A 88 10.98 -2.42 -17.71
CA GLN A 88 10.05 -3.06 -18.65
C GLN A 88 9.29 -4.21 -17.98
N LYS A 89 10.00 -5.04 -17.22
CA LYS A 89 9.41 -6.12 -16.45
C LYS A 89 8.40 -5.61 -15.42
N ALA A 90 8.71 -4.52 -14.73
CA ALA A 90 7.77 -3.89 -13.80
C ALA A 90 6.51 -3.36 -14.50
N ILE A 91 6.69 -2.68 -15.63
CA ILE A 91 5.57 -2.22 -16.47
C ILE A 91 4.72 -3.41 -16.92
N ALA A 92 5.33 -4.48 -17.42
CA ALA A 92 4.63 -5.68 -17.88
C ALA A 92 3.80 -6.34 -16.76
N TRP A 93 4.39 -6.55 -15.58
CA TRP A 93 3.66 -7.12 -14.44
C TRP A 93 2.50 -6.22 -13.99
N SER A 94 2.66 -4.90 -14.07
CA SER A 94 1.58 -3.96 -13.75
C SER A 94 0.38 -4.05 -14.70
N PHE A 95 0.62 -4.44 -15.96
CA PHE A 95 -0.42 -4.71 -16.94
C PHE A 95 -1.03 -6.11 -16.75
N PHE A 96 -0.22 -7.12 -16.43
CA PHE A 96 -0.70 -8.46 -16.14
C PHE A 96 -1.57 -8.53 -14.88
N ALA A 97 -1.41 -7.61 -13.93
CA ALA A 97 -2.28 -7.53 -12.75
C ALA A 97 -3.77 -7.36 -13.12
N TRP A 98 -4.09 -6.77 -14.28
CA TRP A 98 -5.46 -6.70 -14.79
C TRP A 98 -6.03 -8.05 -15.23
N ASN A 99 -5.19 -9.03 -15.54
CA ASN A 99 -5.62 -10.39 -15.87
C ASN A 99 -6.02 -11.15 -14.60
N ASP A 100 -5.25 -10.99 -13.51
CA ASP A 100 -5.55 -11.58 -12.21
C ASP A 100 -6.88 -11.07 -11.64
N SER A 101 -7.13 -9.76 -11.74
CA SER A 101 -8.30 -9.13 -11.12
C SER A 101 -9.58 -9.27 -11.94
N ASP A 102 -9.54 -8.99 -13.24
CA ASP A 102 -10.73 -8.80 -14.07
C ASP A 102 -10.79 -9.73 -15.30
N ARG A 103 -9.81 -10.64 -15.47
CA ARG A 103 -9.64 -11.45 -16.70
C ARG A 103 -9.67 -10.57 -17.96
N SER A 104 -9.01 -9.42 -17.88
CA SER A 104 -9.05 -8.38 -18.93
C SER A 104 -8.46 -8.82 -20.27
N GLY A 105 -7.61 -9.84 -20.30
CA GLY A 105 -6.99 -10.38 -21.52
C GLY A 105 -5.86 -9.49 -22.07
N VAL A 106 -5.24 -8.68 -21.20
CA VAL A 106 -4.11 -7.82 -21.55
C VAL A 106 -2.90 -8.67 -21.94
N ARG A 107 -2.22 -8.29 -23.02
CA ARG A 107 -0.99 -8.93 -23.51
C ARG A 107 0.14 -7.91 -23.57
N VAL A 108 1.31 -8.29 -23.08
CA VAL A 108 2.51 -7.44 -23.07
C VAL A 108 3.70 -8.20 -23.65
N GLN A 109 4.47 -7.52 -24.49
CA GLN A 109 5.73 -8.01 -25.05
C GLN A 109 6.80 -6.94 -24.91
N SER A 110 8.04 -7.38 -24.71
CA SER A 110 9.22 -6.52 -24.87
C SER A 110 9.76 -6.69 -26.29
N ALA A 111 10.36 -5.65 -26.84
CA ALA A 111 11.07 -5.73 -28.11
C ALA A 111 12.35 -4.91 -28.09
N SER A 112 13.34 -5.39 -28.84
CA SER A 112 14.59 -4.70 -29.13
C SER A 112 14.74 -4.51 -30.64
N LEU A 113 15.43 -3.44 -31.04
CA LEU A 113 15.72 -3.18 -32.44
C LEU A 113 17.04 -3.87 -32.81
N GLU A 114 16.97 -4.94 -33.61
CA GLU A 114 18.13 -5.66 -34.14
C GLU A 114 18.12 -5.56 -35.67
N ASN A 115 19.15 -4.94 -36.26
CA ASN A 115 19.30 -4.78 -37.72
C ASN A 115 18.07 -4.17 -38.45
N GLY A 116 17.37 -3.24 -37.80
CA GLY A 116 16.18 -2.60 -38.36
C GLY A 116 14.89 -3.42 -38.24
N VAL A 117 14.92 -4.55 -37.53
CA VAL A 117 13.75 -5.39 -37.25
C VAL A 117 13.50 -5.43 -35.75
N LEU A 118 12.22 -5.31 -35.35
CA LEU A 118 11.82 -5.50 -33.96
C LEU A 118 11.80 -6.98 -33.64
N LYS A 119 12.68 -7.39 -32.74
CA LYS A 119 12.70 -8.73 -32.18
C LYS A 119 11.96 -8.72 -30.86
N THR A 120 10.86 -9.46 -30.81
CA THR A 120 10.00 -9.54 -29.64
C THR A 120 10.39 -10.68 -28.72
N GLU A 121 10.36 -10.42 -27.42
CA GLU A 121 10.49 -11.40 -26.36
C GLU A 121 9.25 -11.33 -25.44
N ILE A 122 8.83 -12.48 -24.93
CA ILE A 122 7.66 -12.53 -24.04
C ILE A 122 8.08 -12.02 -22.66
N ALA A 123 7.34 -11.05 -22.13
CA ALA A 123 7.59 -10.52 -20.79
C ALA A 123 7.18 -11.49 -19.64
N GLY A 124 6.60 -12.66 -19.96
CA GLY A 124 6.14 -13.68 -19.00
C GLY A 124 5.90 -15.05 -19.64
N ALA A 125 5.94 -16.13 -18.84
CA ALA A 125 6.04 -17.51 -19.36
C ALA A 125 4.74 -18.13 -19.92
N GLU A 126 3.57 -17.50 -19.74
CA GLU A 126 2.26 -18.12 -20.01
C GLU A 126 1.36 -17.34 -21.01
N HIS A 127 1.89 -16.33 -21.69
CA HIS A 127 1.08 -15.45 -22.55
C HIS A 127 1.32 -15.65 -24.05
N GLU A 128 0.24 -15.61 -24.83
CA GLU A 128 0.30 -15.68 -26.29
C GLU A 128 1.04 -14.47 -26.86
N MET A 129 1.95 -14.75 -27.80
CA MET A 129 2.61 -13.70 -28.57
C MET A 129 1.62 -13.04 -29.53
N PHE A 130 1.77 -11.72 -29.73
CA PHE A 130 1.16 -10.98 -30.82
C PHE A 130 2.26 -10.45 -31.75
N ARG A 131 1.87 -10.07 -32.97
CA ARG A 131 2.81 -9.44 -33.91
C ARG A 131 2.96 -7.96 -33.57
N PRO A 132 4.16 -7.33 -33.67
CA PRO A 132 4.35 -5.92 -33.34
C PRO A 132 3.34 -4.96 -33.98
N GLU A 133 2.88 -5.25 -35.19
CA GLU A 133 1.90 -4.44 -35.94
C GLU A 133 0.49 -4.49 -35.33
N GLU A 134 0.23 -5.43 -34.42
CA GLU A 134 -1.02 -5.53 -33.69
C GLU A 134 -0.99 -4.74 -32.37
N ALA A 135 0.12 -4.07 -32.02
CA ALA A 135 0.25 -3.33 -30.77
C ALA A 135 -0.70 -2.12 -30.73
N ASP A 136 -1.51 -2.04 -29.67
CA ASP A 136 -2.35 -0.86 -29.41
C ASP A 136 -1.51 0.29 -28.85
N TYR A 137 -0.58 -0.02 -27.94
CA TYR A 137 0.25 0.96 -27.25
C TYR A 137 1.72 0.58 -27.35
N VAL A 138 2.58 1.57 -27.63
CA VAL A 138 4.04 1.42 -27.57
C VAL A 138 4.57 2.27 -26.43
N ILE A 139 5.32 1.65 -25.51
CA ILE A 139 5.96 2.35 -24.38
C ILE A 139 7.47 2.28 -24.58
N LEU A 140 8.08 3.45 -24.76
CA LEU A 140 9.51 3.64 -24.89
C LEU A 140 10.06 3.98 -23.50
N THR A 141 10.84 3.09 -22.87
CA THR A 141 11.38 3.38 -21.52
C THR A 141 12.43 4.48 -21.53
N GLY A 142 13.03 4.77 -22.69
CA GLY A 142 13.99 5.85 -22.87
C GLY A 142 15.19 5.76 -21.93
N PHE A 143 15.61 6.92 -21.43
CA PHE A 143 16.64 7.09 -20.41
C PHE A 143 16.07 7.56 -19.06
N CYS A 144 14.78 7.30 -18.82
CA CYS A 144 14.06 7.71 -17.62
C CYS A 144 14.73 7.15 -16.36
N CYS A 145 15.25 8.05 -15.52
CA CYS A 145 15.94 7.73 -14.27
C CYS A 145 17.04 6.64 -14.45
N ARG A 146 17.74 6.71 -15.59
CA ARG A 146 18.98 5.97 -15.87
C ARG A 146 20.16 6.95 -15.88
N GLU A 147 21.32 6.51 -15.41
CA GLU A 147 22.56 7.28 -15.56
C GLU A 147 22.82 7.58 -17.04
N ALA A 148 23.06 8.85 -17.34
CA ALA A 148 23.26 9.36 -18.70
C ALA A 148 24.68 9.91 -18.88
N ASN A 149 25.65 9.19 -18.32
CA ASN A 149 27.10 9.46 -18.43
C ASN A 149 27.63 9.03 -19.80
N LEU A 150 27.00 9.55 -20.85
CA LEU A 150 27.37 9.26 -22.23
C LEU A 150 28.37 10.31 -22.69
N ASP A 151 29.46 9.87 -23.31
CA ASP A 151 30.27 10.79 -24.10
C ASP A 151 29.51 11.27 -25.35
N ALA A 152 30.04 12.27 -26.03
CA ALA A 152 29.39 12.82 -27.23
C ALA A 152 29.19 11.77 -28.34
N ALA A 153 30.12 10.81 -28.50
CA ALA A 153 30.03 9.78 -29.52
C ALA A 153 28.95 8.74 -29.18
N GLU A 154 28.88 8.32 -27.92
CA GLU A 154 27.85 7.44 -27.39
C GLU A 154 26.46 8.07 -27.49
N ALA A 155 26.32 9.34 -27.10
CA ALA A 155 25.07 10.09 -27.24
C ALA A 155 24.60 10.19 -28.70
N ILE A 156 25.51 10.51 -29.62
CA ILE A 156 25.22 10.55 -31.07
C ILE A 156 24.84 9.16 -31.59
N SER A 157 25.54 8.11 -31.14
CA SER A 157 25.25 6.72 -31.52
C SER A 157 23.84 6.32 -31.08
N TYR A 158 23.49 6.63 -29.83
CA TYR A 158 22.14 6.37 -29.32
C TYR A 158 21.09 7.17 -30.08
N LEU A 159 21.30 8.47 -30.36
CA LEU A 159 20.33 9.26 -31.13
C LEU A 159 20.12 8.71 -32.55
N LYS A 160 21.17 8.18 -33.20
CA LYS A 160 21.04 7.49 -34.49
C LYS A 160 20.20 6.21 -34.35
N HIS A 161 20.46 5.40 -33.32
CA HIS A 161 19.69 4.20 -33.05
C HIS A 161 18.23 4.52 -32.70
N PHE A 162 17.99 5.55 -31.87
CA PHE A 162 16.67 6.01 -31.49
C PHE A 162 15.89 6.54 -32.70
N ARG A 163 16.55 7.22 -33.65
CA ARG A 163 15.91 7.58 -34.92
C ARG A 163 15.46 6.36 -35.72
N GLN A 164 16.30 5.32 -35.84
CA GLN A 164 15.92 4.08 -36.52
C GLN A 164 14.75 3.38 -35.82
N LEU A 165 14.74 3.43 -34.49
CA LEU A 165 13.61 2.92 -33.70
C LEU A 165 12.33 3.68 -34.01
N LEU A 166 12.37 5.02 -34.06
CA LEU A 166 11.20 5.83 -34.38
C LEU A 166 10.67 5.57 -35.80
N GLU A 167 11.55 5.37 -36.80
CA GLU A 167 11.12 4.93 -38.15
C GLU A 167 10.33 3.62 -38.06
N THR A 168 10.84 2.66 -37.29
CA THR A 168 10.20 1.34 -37.13
C THR A 168 8.87 1.45 -36.37
N VAL A 169 8.82 2.21 -35.29
CA VAL A 169 7.61 2.44 -34.48
C VAL A 169 6.54 3.18 -35.29
N SER A 170 6.93 4.13 -36.15
CA SER A 170 5.98 4.86 -37.00
C SER A 170 5.25 3.95 -38.00
N ALA A 171 5.84 2.81 -38.35
CA ALA A 171 5.22 1.82 -39.24
C ALA A 171 4.18 0.92 -38.53
N LEU A 172 4.17 0.86 -37.19
CA LEU A 172 3.31 -0.06 -36.44
C LEU A 172 1.83 0.35 -36.36
N GLN A 173 1.46 1.55 -36.83
CA GLN A 173 0.08 2.07 -36.78
C GLN A 173 -0.61 1.98 -35.39
N CYS A 174 0.17 2.04 -34.31
CA CYS A 174 -0.34 1.94 -32.95
C CYS A 174 -1.20 3.16 -32.57
N ARG A 175 -2.07 2.99 -31.56
CA ARG A 175 -2.98 4.05 -31.09
C ARG A 175 -2.21 5.19 -30.44
N ARG A 176 -1.23 4.88 -29.59
CA ARG A 176 -0.40 5.87 -28.87
C ARG A 176 1.01 5.36 -28.62
N VAL A 177 1.98 6.25 -28.77
CA VAL A 177 3.37 6.05 -28.35
C VAL A 177 3.63 6.88 -27.09
N LEU A 178 4.06 6.25 -26.01
CA LEU A 178 4.46 6.93 -24.77
C LEU A 178 5.98 6.83 -24.59
N LEU A 179 6.64 7.97 -24.41
CA LEU A 179 8.04 8.02 -23.99
C LEU A 179 8.15 8.34 -22.51
N LEU A 180 8.87 7.51 -21.78
CA LEU A 180 9.28 7.81 -20.41
C LEU A 180 10.53 8.70 -20.43
N SER A 181 10.43 9.79 -19.70
CA SER A 181 11.47 10.79 -19.48
C SER A 181 11.45 11.19 -18.01
N ASP A 182 12.30 12.12 -17.61
CA ASP A 182 12.34 12.61 -16.23
C ASP A 182 12.70 14.09 -16.15
N GLY A 183 12.61 14.63 -14.95
CA GLY A 183 12.79 16.05 -14.70
C GLY A 183 14.18 16.63 -15.08
N ARG A 184 15.20 15.81 -15.35
CA ARG A 184 16.54 16.33 -15.74
C ARG A 184 16.50 17.14 -17.03
N VAL A 185 15.47 16.96 -17.86
CA VAL A 185 15.20 17.78 -19.07
C VAL A 185 15.10 19.28 -18.79
N TYR A 186 14.69 19.67 -17.58
CA TYR A 186 14.56 21.07 -17.21
C TYR A 186 15.91 21.72 -16.88
N GLY A 187 16.94 20.93 -16.57
CA GLY A 187 18.23 21.45 -16.13
C GLY A 187 18.13 22.14 -14.78
N LYS A 188 18.85 23.26 -14.64
CA LYS A 188 18.92 24.02 -13.38
C LYS A 188 17.68 24.88 -13.20
N LEU A 189 17.01 24.75 -12.05
CA LEU A 189 15.87 25.57 -11.68
C LEU A 189 16.26 26.68 -10.71
N GLY A 190 15.47 27.76 -10.68
CA GLY A 190 15.63 28.80 -9.66
C GLY A 190 15.17 28.31 -8.28
N PRO A 191 15.64 28.93 -7.18
CA PRO A 191 15.16 28.60 -5.84
C PRO A 191 13.64 28.72 -5.75
N GLY A 192 12.97 27.66 -5.25
CA GLY A 192 11.52 27.63 -5.09
C GLY A 192 10.71 27.54 -6.39
N PHE A 193 11.37 27.31 -7.53
CA PHE A 193 10.71 27.21 -8.83
C PHE A 193 10.37 25.75 -9.15
N ALA A 194 9.08 25.46 -9.32
CA ALA A 194 8.59 24.17 -9.80
C ALA A 194 8.31 24.25 -11.31
N ALA A 195 8.96 23.42 -12.12
CA ALA A 195 8.86 23.48 -13.57
C ALA A 195 7.58 22.81 -14.08
N SER A 196 6.80 23.53 -14.89
CA SER A 196 5.67 23.02 -15.66
C SER A 196 6.12 22.52 -17.03
N GLU A 197 5.29 21.71 -17.71
CA GLU A 197 5.71 20.92 -18.89
C GLU A 197 6.24 21.73 -20.08
N TYR A 198 5.77 22.96 -20.23
CA TYR A 198 6.13 23.86 -21.33
C TYR A 198 7.06 25.00 -20.89
N GLU A 199 7.51 24.99 -19.64
CA GLU A 199 8.49 25.94 -19.13
C GLU A 199 9.91 25.41 -19.36
N ALA A 200 10.81 26.31 -19.75
CA ALA A 200 12.22 26.00 -19.84
C ALA A 200 12.89 26.33 -18.51
N GLY A 201 13.67 25.39 -17.96
CA GLY A 201 14.63 25.74 -16.92
C GLY A 201 15.88 26.40 -17.51
N LYS A 202 16.91 26.59 -16.68
CA LYS A 202 18.18 27.19 -17.11
C LYS A 202 19.14 26.09 -17.53
N THR A 203 19.71 26.26 -18.71
CA THR A 203 20.81 25.44 -19.20
C THR A 203 22.12 26.12 -18.79
N ASP A 204 22.96 25.41 -18.04
CA ASP A 204 24.29 25.85 -17.66
C ASP A 204 25.31 24.91 -18.33
N PRO A 205 25.90 25.29 -19.49
CA PRO A 205 26.82 24.43 -20.24
C PRO A 205 28.08 24.01 -19.47
N CYS A 206 28.40 24.71 -18.38
CA CYS A 206 29.52 24.40 -17.50
C CYS A 206 29.08 23.75 -16.19
N GLY A 207 27.77 23.58 -15.98
CA GLY A 207 27.19 23.03 -14.77
C GLY A 207 27.13 21.50 -14.80
N PRO A 208 27.13 20.84 -13.63
CA PRO A 208 27.02 19.39 -13.55
C PRO A 208 25.67 18.91 -14.12
N GLY A 209 25.69 17.81 -14.89
CA GLY A 209 24.50 17.20 -15.47
C GLY A 209 23.98 17.87 -16.75
N TYR A 210 24.69 18.86 -17.30
CA TYR A 210 24.34 19.51 -18.56
C TYR A 210 24.26 18.51 -19.73
N GLU A 211 25.19 17.56 -19.81
CA GLU A 211 25.24 16.55 -20.87
C GLU A 211 23.98 15.69 -20.86
N ALA A 212 23.60 15.22 -19.68
CA ALA A 212 22.38 14.45 -19.46
C ALA A 212 21.13 15.27 -19.81
N GLN A 213 21.06 16.53 -19.37
CA GLN A 213 19.96 17.44 -19.71
C GLN A 213 19.80 17.57 -21.22
N TYR A 214 20.86 17.96 -21.93
CA TYR A 214 20.80 18.24 -23.36
C TYR A 214 20.48 16.98 -24.17
N PHE A 215 21.04 15.85 -23.77
CA PHE A 215 20.74 14.56 -24.36
C PHE A 215 19.26 14.17 -24.23
N LEU A 216 18.67 14.30 -23.03
CA LEU A 216 17.25 14.02 -22.82
C LEU A 216 16.35 14.97 -23.62
N GLN A 217 16.69 16.26 -23.67
CA GLN A 217 15.98 17.24 -24.51
C GLN A 217 16.03 16.86 -26.01
N ALA A 218 17.17 16.35 -26.49
CA ALA A 218 17.31 15.87 -27.86
C ALA A 218 16.44 14.64 -28.14
N VAL A 219 16.37 13.69 -27.20
CA VAL A 219 15.50 12.50 -27.29
C VAL A 219 14.02 12.90 -27.38
N GLU A 220 13.55 13.75 -26.46
CA GLU A 220 12.15 14.22 -26.47
C GLU A 220 11.81 15.03 -27.73
N SER A 221 12.70 15.94 -28.13
CA SER A 221 12.51 16.76 -29.32
C SER A 221 12.45 15.91 -30.58
N MET A 222 13.29 14.87 -30.67
CA MET A 222 13.29 13.96 -31.81
C MET A 222 11.99 13.17 -31.90
N LEU A 223 11.46 12.64 -30.79
CA LEU A 223 10.14 11.99 -30.80
C LEU A 223 9.04 12.97 -31.27
N ALA A 224 8.99 14.17 -30.70
CA ALA A 224 7.94 15.13 -31.03
C ALA A 224 8.02 15.61 -32.49
N ALA A 225 9.22 15.84 -33.01
CA ALA A 225 9.42 16.22 -34.41
C ALA A 225 9.02 15.08 -35.36
N PHE A 226 9.46 13.87 -35.05
CA PHE A 226 9.23 12.70 -35.88
C PHE A 226 7.75 12.28 -35.88
N ALA A 227 7.08 12.38 -34.73
CA ALA A 227 5.63 12.17 -34.61
C ALA A 227 4.82 13.15 -35.45
N ARG A 228 5.22 14.43 -35.49
CA ARG A 228 4.60 15.44 -36.35
C ARG A 228 4.86 15.17 -37.84
N GLU A 229 6.05 14.73 -38.19
CA GLU A 229 6.42 14.40 -39.58
C GLU A 229 5.64 13.20 -40.11
N LYS A 230 5.59 12.11 -39.34
CA LYS A 230 4.97 10.84 -39.75
C LYS A 230 3.47 10.75 -39.42
N GLY A 231 2.95 11.67 -38.61
CA GLY A 231 1.53 11.77 -38.29
C GLY A 231 1.00 10.73 -37.30
N PHE A 232 1.79 10.35 -36.28
CA PHE A 232 1.32 9.47 -35.20
C PHE A 232 1.17 10.19 -33.86
N ALA A 233 0.29 9.69 -33.00
CA ALA A 233 0.03 10.27 -31.69
C ALA A 233 1.13 9.87 -30.68
N PHE A 234 1.68 10.86 -29.97
CA PHE A 234 2.69 10.64 -28.94
C PHE A 234 2.31 11.26 -27.60
N GLN A 235 2.91 10.77 -26.52
CA GLN A 235 2.87 11.37 -25.19
C GLN A 235 4.26 11.26 -24.57
N ILE A 236 4.60 12.19 -23.69
CA ILE A 236 5.83 12.13 -22.90
C ILE A 236 5.46 12.24 -21.42
N LEU A 237 5.91 11.29 -20.62
CA LEU A 237 5.74 11.31 -19.17
C LEU A 237 7.09 11.59 -18.53
N ARG A 238 7.23 12.79 -17.94
CA ARG A 238 8.40 13.23 -17.18
C ARG A 238 8.18 12.91 -15.71
N THR A 239 8.90 11.92 -15.19
CA THR A 239 8.80 11.53 -13.79
C THR A 239 9.72 12.37 -12.90
N GLY A 240 9.36 12.49 -11.62
CA GLY A 240 10.33 12.74 -10.56
C GLY A 240 11.37 11.63 -10.49
N MET A 241 12.37 11.80 -9.62
CA MET A 241 13.38 10.78 -9.39
C MET A 241 12.72 9.51 -8.82
N MET A 242 12.70 8.48 -9.67
CA MET A 242 11.98 7.23 -9.43
C MET A 242 12.76 6.33 -8.49
N TYR A 243 12.07 5.79 -7.48
CA TYR A 243 12.60 4.76 -6.59
C TYR A 243 11.54 3.68 -6.31
N GLY A 244 11.97 2.49 -5.92
CA GLY A 244 11.04 1.40 -5.65
C GLY A 244 11.74 0.13 -5.20
N ALA A 245 11.03 -0.68 -4.42
CA ALA A 245 11.51 -2.00 -4.02
C ALA A 245 11.71 -2.90 -5.24
N CYS A 246 12.80 -3.68 -5.23
CA CYS A 246 13.11 -4.70 -6.24
C CYS A 246 13.34 -4.17 -7.67
N ILE A 247 13.56 -2.86 -7.87
CA ILE A 247 13.85 -2.29 -9.19
C ILE A 247 15.18 -1.54 -9.14
N PRO A 248 16.17 -1.91 -9.97
CA PRO A 248 17.39 -1.14 -10.09
C PRO A 248 17.09 0.17 -10.82
N VAL A 249 16.98 1.23 -10.04
CA VAL A 249 16.89 2.62 -10.53
C VAL A 249 18.26 3.29 -10.41
N MET A 250 18.44 4.43 -11.09
CA MET A 250 19.60 5.30 -10.87
C MET A 250 19.77 5.60 -9.37
N GLU A 251 21.00 5.47 -8.87
CA GLU A 251 21.35 5.74 -7.47
C GLU A 251 21.36 7.25 -7.22
N HIS A 252 20.17 7.86 -7.07
CA HIS A 252 20.01 9.25 -6.63
C HIS A 252 19.98 9.36 -5.10
N MET A 253 20.01 10.59 -4.56
CA MET A 253 20.11 10.86 -3.10
C MET A 253 19.16 10.01 -2.23
N ALA A 254 17.86 9.99 -2.54
CA ALA A 254 16.90 9.19 -1.78
C ALA A 254 17.17 7.68 -1.81
N ALA A 255 17.55 7.11 -2.96
CA ALA A 255 17.89 5.69 -3.09
C ALA A 255 19.18 5.34 -2.34
N GLN A 256 20.21 6.19 -2.45
CA GLN A 256 21.48 6.02 -1.73
C GLN A 256 21.31 6.09 -0.21
N LEU A 257 20.57 7.09 0.27
CA LEU A 257 20.29 7.25 1.70
C LEU A 257 19.47 6.06 2.22
N ALA A 258 18.43 5.64 1.51
CA ALA A 258 17.64 4.46 1.88
C ALA A 258 18.52 3.20 1.94
N ARG A 259 19.41 3.00 0.97
CA ARG A 259 20.33 1.85 0.93
C ARG A 259 21.33 1.88 2.08
N LYS A 260 21.93 3.03 2.37
CA LYS A 260 22.87 3.17 3.49
C LYS A 260 22.19 2.97 4.82
N THR A 261 20.97 3.50 4.99
CA THR A 261 20.12 3.24 6.16
C THR A 261 19.79 1.75 6.28
N ALA A 262 19.40 1.07 5.20
CA ALA A 262 19.09 -0.36 5.23
C ALA A 262 20.25 -1.22 5.78
N PHE A 263 21.50 -0.85 5.45
CA PHE A 263 22.70 -1.57 5.87
C PHE A 263 23.44 -0.96 7.09
N GLY A 264 22.89 0.11 7.70
CA GLY A 264 23.51 0.79 8.84
C GLY A 264 24.87 1.43 8.52
N GLU A 265 25.09 1.83 7.27
CA GLU A 265 26.34 2.40 6.80
C GLU A 265 26.35 3.93 6.99
N PRO A 266 27.49 4.52 7.41
CA PRO A 266 27.57 5.96 7.56
C PRO A 266 27.45 6.69 6.21
N PHE A 267 26.87 7.89 6.26
CA PHE A 267 26.77 8.81 5.14
C PHE A 267 27.13 10.23 5.56
N GLN A 268 28.02 10.86 4.80
CA GLN A 268 28.28 12.29 4.91
C GLN A 268 27.33 13.04 3.99
N LEU A 269 26.55 13.94 4.57
CA LEU A 269 25.52 14.70 3.87
C LEU A 269 25.91 16.18 3.83
N THR A 270 26.03 16.72 2.62
CA THR A 270 26.10 18.17 2.40
C THR A 270 24.68 18.73 2.43
N LEU A 271 24.44 19.71 3.32
CA LEU A 271 23.13 20.35 3.40
C LEU A 271 22.89 21.23 2.18
N SER A 272 21.72 21.08 1.57
CA SER A 272 21.27 21.90 0.45
C SER A 272 19.81 22.32 0.68
N GLN A 273 19.46 23.52 0.20
CA GLN A 273 18.09 24.01 0.15
C GLN A 273 17.34 23.55 -1.10
N GLU A 274 18.06 22.94 -2.05
CA GLU A 274 17.50 22.47 -3.31
C GLU A 274 16.58 21.26 -3.08
N LYS A 275 15.33 21.38 -3.55
CA LYS A 275 14.33 20.32 -3.46
C LYS A 275 14.25 19.53 -4.76
N THR A 276 14.15 18.22 -4.62
CA THR A 276 13.94 17.32 -5.75
C THR A 276 12.61 16.61 -5.59
N SER A 277 11.85 16.49 -6.68
CA SER A 277 10.64 15.67 -6.74
C SER A 277 11.01 14.20 -6.87
N TYR A 278 10.54 13.39 -5.94
CA TYR A 278 10.69 11.92 -5.97
C TYR A 278 9.37 11.24 -6.33
N ILE A 279 9.41 9.99 -6.77
CA ILE A 279 8.19 9.21 -7.03
C ILE A 279 8.43 7.72 -6.81
N SER A 280 7.49 7.05 -6.15
CA SER A 280 7.53 5.60 -6.00
C SER A 280 7.13 4.91 -7.31
N ILE A 281 7.73 3.76 -7.60
CA ILE A 281 7.35 2.94 -8.76
C ILE A 281 5.83 2.67 -8.83
N HIS A 282 5.14 2.51 -7.69
CA HIS A 282 3.69 2.32 -7.63
C HIS A 282 2.93 3.40 -8.43
N ASP A 283 3.28 4.66 -8.18
CA ASP A 283 2.66 5.82 -8.82
C ASP A 283 3.16 6.01 -10.25
N VAL A 284 4.41 5.66 -10.56
CA VAL A 284 4.92 5.66 -11.95
C VAL A 284 4.11 4.69 -12.82
N LEU A 285 3.94 3.44 -12.37
CA LEU A 285 3.19 2.42 -13.11
C LEU A 285 1.72 2.83 -13.30
N THR A 286 1.13 3.43 -12.26
CA THR A 286 -0.24 3.95 -12.32
C THR A 286 -0.32 5.12 -13.32
N ALA A 287 0.65 6.05 -13.30
CA ALA A 287 0.69 7.20 -14.20
C ALA A 287 0.86 6.79 -15.66
N ILE A 288 1.70 5.79 -15.97
CA ILE A 288 1.88 5.24 -17.31
C ILE A 288 0.52 4.82 -17.89
N GLN A 289 -0.21 3.99 -17.15
CA GLN A 289 -1.50 3.45 -17.59
C GLN A 289 -2.59 4.53 -17.63
N PHE A 290 -2.56 5.47 -16.68
CA PHE A 290 -3.48 6.60 -16.65
C PHE A 290 -3.31 7.52 -17.85
N VAL A 291 -2.07 7.90 -18.18
CA VAL A 291 -1.76 8.77 -19.33
C VAL A 291 -2.17 8.11 -20.65
N LEU A 292 -1.89 6.82 -20.80
CA LEU A 292 -2.29 6.05 -21.98
C LEU A 292 -3.81 5.98 -22.18
N THR A 293 -4.60 6.00 -21.10
CA THR A 293 -6.05 5.72 -21.16
C THR A 293 -6.95 6.95 -21.02
N LYS A 294 -6.56 7.95 -20.23
CA LYS A 294 -7.39 9.11 -19.90
C LYS A 294 -6.89 10.44 -20.44
N CYS A 295 -5.57 10.59 -20.61
CA CYS A 295 -5.00 11.87 -21.01
C CYS A 295 -5.09 12.09 -22.53
N PRO A 296 -5.11 13.36 -22.98
CA PRO A 296 -5.09 13.69 -24.40
C PRO A 296 -3.74 13.34 -25.05
N GLU A 297 -3.79 13.13 -26.35
CA GLU A 297 -2.62 12.85 -27.20
C GLU A 297 -1.79 14.12 -27.45
N ASN A 298 -0.55 13.92 -27.88
CA ASN A 298 0.42 14.96 -28.26
C ASN A 298 0.71 15.96 -27.13
N LYS A 299 0.75 15.46 -25.90
CA LYS A 299 1.05 16.25 -24.69
C LYS A 299 2.17 15.64 -23.88
N ILE A 300 2.82 16.52 -23.13
CA ILE A 300 3.81 16.20 -22.11
C ILE A 300 3.11 16.29 -20.75
N PHE A 301 3.46 15.40 -19.83
CA PHE A 301 2.93 15.37 -18.47
C PHE A 301 4.08 15.21 -17.47
N ASN A 302 4.09 16.04 -16.43
CA ASN A 302 4.91 15.83 -15.24
C ASN A 302 4.19 14.94 -14.24
N VAL A 303 4.93 14.08 -13.55
CA VAL A 303 4.41 13.31 -12.42
C VAL A 303 5.43 13.21 -11.28
N SER A 304 4.95 13.42 -10.05
CA SER A 304 5.70 13.20 -8.81
C SER A 304 4.84 12.47 -7.79
N GLY A 305 5.46 11.89 -6.77
CA GLY A 305 4.76 11.22 -5.68
C GLY A 305 4.02 12.18 -4.74
N LEU A 306 3.27 11.61 -3.79
CA LEU A 306 2.56 12.36 -2.78
C LEU A 306 3.54 12.95 -1.75
N ALA A 307 3.46 14.26 -1.50
CA ALA A 307 4.34 14.97 -0.56
C ALA A 307 5.84 14.66 -0.78
N SER A 308 6.27 14.58 -2.04
CA SER A 308 7.56 13.98 -2.41
C SER A 308 8.67 14.95 -2.81
N ASN A 309 8.48 16.23 -2.55
CA ASN A 309 9.47 17.26 -2.84
C ASN A 309 10.36 17.47 -1.60
N ALA A 310 11.58 16.94 -1.64
CA ALA A 310 12.47 16.96 -0.48
C ALA A 310 13.90 17.38 -0.84
N SER A 311 14.53 18.10 0.08
CA SER A 311 15.98 18.30 0.10
C SER A 311 16.70 17.09 0.70
N ALA A 312 18.02 17.04 0.52
CA ALA A 312 18.85 15.98 1.08
C ALA A 312 18.75 15.91 2.62
N GLY A 313 18.61 17.07 3.28
CA GLY A 313 18.40 17.15 4.73
C GLY A 313 17.03 16.64 5.18
N GLU A 314 15.97 17.00 4.45
CA GLU A 314 14.61 16.51 4.72
C GLU A 314 14.52 14.98 4.57
N LEU A 315 15.17 14.40 3.55
CA LEU A 315 15.26 12.95 3.39
C LEU A 315 15.96 12.26 4.56
N ALA A 316 17.08 12.83 5.03
CA ALA A 316 17.81 12.28 6.16
C ALA A 316 16.99 12.32 7.46
N ILE A 317 16.21 13.38 7.67
CA ILE A 317 15.30 13.50 8.82
C ILE A 317 14.21 12.42 8.75
N LEU A 318 13.55 12.26 7.60
CA LEU A 318 12.51 11.22 7.41
C LEU A 318 13.06 9.82 7.70
N LEU A 319 14.26 9.50 7.20
CA LEU A 319 14.90 8.21 7.44
C LEU A 319 15.35 8.05 8.90
N TYR A 320 15.83 9.10 9.55
CA TYR A 320 16.22 9.05 10.96
C TYR A 320 15.01 8.86 11.89
N GLN A 321 13.89 9.52 11.61
CA GLN A 321 12.64 9.37 12.37
C GLN A 321 12.10 7.93 12.32
N ASN A 322 12.22 7.28 11.17
CA ASN A 322 11.71 5.92 10.97
C ASN A 322 12.73 4.81 11.28
N PHE A 323 14.03 5.11 11.18
CA PHE A 323 15.12 4.14 11.39
C PHE A 323 16.24 4.75 12.26
N PRO A 324 15.97 5.12 13.53
CA PRO A 324 16.92 5.87 14.36
C PRO A 324 18.21 5.12 14.67
N GLU A 325 18.18 3.78 14.72
CA GLU A 325 19.35 2.96 15.01
C GLU A 325 20.24 2.73 13.76
N GLN A 326 19.63 2.74 12.58
CA GLN A 326 20.28 2.39 11.32
C GLN A 326 20.69 3.62 10.50
N CYS A 327 19.93 4.72 10.58
CA CYS A 327 20.22 5.96 9.85
C CYS A 327 21.42 6.69 10.49
N ARG A 328 22.60 6.56 9.88
CA ARG A 328 23.86 7.15 10.37
C ARG A 328 24.34 8.27 9.46
N VAL A 329 23.75 9.45 9.64
CA VAL A 329 24.07 10.63 8.82
C VAL A 329 24.88 11.64 9.62
N THR A 330 26.01 12.08 9.06
CA THR A 330 26.79 13.23 9.57
C THR A 330 26.61 14.40 8.62
N MET A 331 26.16 15.54 9.14
CA MET A 331 25.89 16.74 8.34
C MET A 331 27.09 17.67 8.33
N HIS A 332 27.44 18.19 7.15
CA HIS A 332 28.42 19.26 6.97
C HIS A 332 27.77 20.46 6.28
N SER A 333 28.15 21.66 6.74
CA SER A 333 27.81 22.92 6.08
C SER A 333 28.98 23.35 5.21
N GLU A 334 28.73 23.76 3.97
CA GLU A 334 29.75 24.32 3.07
C GLU A 334 30.45 25.56 3.67
N ALA A 335 29.84 26.22 4.66
CA ALA A 335 30.43 27.36 5.36
C ALA A 335 31.63 26.98 6.27
N ALA A 336 31.75 25.71 6.68
CA ALA A 336 32.81 25.26 7.59
C ALA A 336 34.15 24.96 6.88
N GLU A 337 34.16 24.80 5.55
CA GLU A 337 35.39 24.49 4.80
C GLU A 337 36.20 25.72 4.39
N LYS A 338 35.67 26.94 4.59
CA LYS A 338 36.40 28.18 4.24
C LYS A 338 37.36 28.67 5.33
N SER A 339 37.45 28.02 6.50
CA SER A 339 38.32 28.47 7.60
C SER A 339 39.58 27.65 7.84
N ASP A 340 39.71 26.44 7.30
CA ASP A 340 40.88 25.59 7.58
C ASP A 340 41.75 25.39 6.34
N THR A 341 42.77 26.23 6.22
CA THR A 341 43.93 25.98 5.37
C THR A 341 44.72 24.79 5.92
N GLU A 342 44.41 23.55 5.54
CA GLU A 342 45.38 22.44 5.70
C GLU A 342 45.11 21.21 4.80
N ARG A 343 46.14 20.91 3.98
CA ARG A 343 46.57 19.66 3.32
C ARG A 343 45.53 18.66 2.75
N PRO A 344 45.71 18.21 1.48
CA PRO A 344 44.86 17.19 0.89
C PRO A 344 45.15 15.82 1.52
N SER A 345 44.19 15.25 2.23
CA SER A 345 44.26 13.85 2.69
C SER A 345 43.79 12.91 1.58
N GLU A 346 44.52 11.82 1.36
CA GLU A 346 44.30 10.81 0.31
C GLU A 346 43.06 9.91 0.51
N ASN A 347 42.09 10.33 1.33
CA ASN A 347 40.81 9.63 1.53
C ASN A 347 39.64 10.54 1.12
N LYS A 348 39.63 11.00 -0.13
CA LYS A 348 38.38 11.40 -0.79
C LYS A 348 37.54 10.14 -1.01
N GLN A 349 36.79 9.71 0.01
CA GLN A 349 35.61 8.89 -0.23
C GLN A 349 34.74 9.69 -1.20
N MET A 350 34.54 9.13 -2.40
CA MET A 350 33.94 9.79 -3.56
C MET A 350 32.75 10.64 -3.16
N ALA A 351 32.92 11.97 -3.16
CA ALA A 351 31.81 12.89 -3.30
C ALA A 351 31.25 12.63 -4.69
N ILE A 352 30.17 11.86 -4.77
CA ILE A 352 29.48 11.62 -6.03
C ILE A 352 28.94 12.99 -6.46
N PRO A 353 29.29 13.48 -7.66
CA PRO A 353 28.79 14.76 -8.14
C PRO A 353 27.26 14.73 -8.12
N SER A 354 26.67 15.82 -7.66
CA SER A 354 25.23 16.06 -7.61
C SER A 354 24.67 16.17 -9.03
N GLU A 355 24.55 15.06 -9.74
CA GLU A 355 23.77 15.02 -10.98
C GLU A 355 22.29 15.19 -10.60
N GLY A 356 21.79 16.42 -10.71
CA GLY A 356 20.37 16.74 -10.62
C GLY A 356 19.86 17.21 -9.25
N SER A 357 20.68 17.82 -8.38
CA SER A 357 20.15 18.44 -7.16
C SER A 357 19.24 19.64 -7.53
N GLY A 358 17.97 19.58 -7.13
CA GLY A 358 17.06 20.73 -7.19
C GLY A 358 15.97 20.72 -8.27
N ILE A 359 15.62 19.57 -8.84
CA ILE A 359 14.54 19.50 -9.82
C ILE A 359 13.19 19.32 -9.12
N TRP A 360 12.42 20.40 -9.06
CA TRP A 360 11.04 20.40 -8.57
C TRP A 360 10.07 20.45 -9.76
N LEU A 361 9.19 19.46 -9.86
CA LEU A 361 8.15 19.34 -10.88
C LEU A 361 6.82 19.95 -10.42
N ASN A 362 6.15 20.67 -11.31
CA ASN A 362 4.74 21.02 -11.17
C ASN A 362 3.87 19.94 -11.86
N THR A 363 2.95 19.32 -11.11
CA THR A 363 2.10 18.19 -11.54
C THR A 363 0.64 18.57 -11.82
N GLN A 364 0.29 19.85 -11.71
CA GLN A 364 -1.09 20.34 -11.81
C GLN A 364 -1.81 19.90 -13.09
N LEU A 365 -1.10 19.76 -14.21
CA LEU A 365 -1.71 19.34 -15.48
C LEU A 365 -2.22 17.89 -15.41
N LEU A 366 -1.45 16.97 -14.84
CA LEU A 366 -1.87 15.57 -14.72
C LEU A 366 -2.97 15.41 -13.65
N GLU A 367 -2.86 16.17 -12.55
CA GLU A 367 -3.89 16.26 -11.50
C GLU A 367 -5.21 16.80 -12.03
N HIS A 368 -5.19 17.77 -12.95
CA HIS A 368 -6.38 18.31 -13.60
C HIS A 368 -7.17 17.22 -14.35
N TYR A 369 -6.50 16.21 -14.90
CA TYR A 369 -7.17 15.06 -15.53
C TYR A 369 -7.65 14.00 -14.52
N GLY A 370 -7.37 14.20 -13.22
CA GLY A 370 -7.84 13.36 -12.13
C GLY A 370 -6.81 12.35 -11.62
N PHE A 371 -5.53 12.50 -11.95
CA PHE A 371 -4.48 11.66 -11.37
C PHE A 371 -4.18 12.10 -9.94
N VAL A 372 -4.10 11.15 -9.00
CA VAL A 372 -3.73 11.41 -7.61
C VAL A 372 -2.73 10.34 -7.16
N PRO A 373 -1.47 10.70 -6.85
CA PRO A 373 -0.49 9.75 -6.33
C PRO A 373 -0.94 9.20 -4.97
N GLN A 374 -0.68 7.92 -4.73
CA GLN A 374 -1.16 7.21 -3.54
C GLN A 374 -0.05 6.94 -2.52
N VAL A 375 1.22 6.89 -2.95
CA VAL A 375 2.34 6.55 -2.07
C VAL A 375 3.10 7.82 -1.69
N SER A 376 3.17 8.11 -0.38
CA SER A 376 3.95 9.22 0.14
C SER A 376 5.45 8.95 0.02
N LEU A 377 6.27 10.02 0.05
CA LEU A 377 7.72 9.86 0.08
C LEU A 377 8.20 9.05 1.30
N GLU A 378 7.64 9.34 2.48
CA GLU A 378 7.96 8.61 3.71
C GLU A 378 7.64 7.12 3.57
N ASP A 379 6.42 6.77 3.16
CA ASP A 379 5.97 5.38 3.04
C ASP A 379 6.80 4.64 2.01
N GLY A 380 7.04 5.26 0.85
CA GLY A 380 7.88 4.68 -0.18
C GLY A 380 9.32 4.43 0.30
N LEU A 381 9.89 5.32 1.11
CA LEU A 381 11.24 5.14 1.66
C LEU A 381 11.28 4.01 2.68
N ILE A 382 10.26 3.89 3.56
CA ILE A 382 10.15 2.78 4.51
C ILE A 382 10.06 1.44 3.75
N ILE A 383 9.21 1.38 2.72
CA ILE A 383 9.07 0.20 1.86
C ILE A 383 10.41 -0.15 1.19
N LEU A 384 11.10 0.85 0.64
CA LEU A 384 12.41 0.65 0.00
C LEU A 384 13.44 0.10 1.00
N VAL A 385 13.60 0.74 2.17
CA VAL A 385 14.56 0.31 3.20
C VAL A 385 14.27 -1.11 3.67
N LYS A 386 13.02 -1.43 4.00
CA LYS A 386 12.62 -2.77 4.45
C LYS A 386 12.82 -3.83 3.36
N SER A 387 12.52 -3.50 2.11
CA SER A 387 12.77 -4.41 0.97
C SER A 387 14.26 -4.71 0.77
N LEU A 388 15.14 -3.75 1.07
CA LEU A 388 16.59 -3.92 0.99
C LEU A 388 17.17 -4.71 2.17
N GLN A 389 16.52 -4.65 3.33
CA GLN A 389 16.90 -5.43 4.51
C GLN A 389 16.60 -6.92 4.34
N ASP A 390 15.53 -7.27 3.60
CA ASP A 390 15.13 -8.63 3.25
C ASP A 390 15.18 -9.59 4.46
N THR A 391 14.48 -9.23 5.54
CA THR A 391 14.50 -10.00 6.79
C THR A 391 13.75 -11.34 6.67
N GLY A 392 12.93 -11.51 5.64
CA GLY A 392 12.00 -12.63 5.48
C GLY A 392 10.77 -12.55 6.40
N GLU A 393 10.65 -11.48 7.19
CA GLU A 393 9.49 -11.19 8.02
C GLU A 393 8.40 -10.48 7.21
N VAL A 394 7.15 -10.60 7.65
CA VAL A 394 6.03 -9.87 7.04
C VAL A 394 6.25 -8.38 7.23
N PHE A 395 6.26 -7.61 6.12
CA PHE A 395 6.40 -6.15 6.22
C PHE A 395 5.34 -5.50 7.12
N LEU A 396 5.82 -4.56 7.96
CA LEU A 396 5.04 -3.69 8.84
C LEU A 396 5.61 -2.26 8.83
N PHE A 397 4.74 -1.26 9.00
CA PHE A 397 5.14 0.11 9.32
C PHE A 397 5.43 0.25 10.82
N ASP A 398 6.69 0.17 11.22
CA ASP A 398 7.12 0.22 12.63
C ASP A 398 6.73 1.54 13.33
N ASN A 399 6.54 2.63 12.58
CA ASN A 399 6.14 3.93 13.10
C ASN A 399 4.65 4.03 13.46
N THR A 400 3.87 2.96 13.25
CA THR A 400 2.44 2.93 13.58
C THR A 400 2.23 3.27 15.05
N TYR A 401 1.37 4.26 15.31
CA TYR A 401 1.13 4.79 16.64
C TYR A 401 2.40 5.21 17.39
N LEU A 402 3.35 5.84 16.68
CA LEU A 402 4.63 6.26 17.25
C LEU A 402 5.40 5.06 17.85
N GLY A 403 5.32 3.90 17.20
CA GLY A 403 5.97 2.66 17.65
C GLY A 403 5.27 1.94 18.81
N LYS A 404 3.99 2.26 19.08
CA LYS A 404 3.25 1.70 20.23
C LYS A 404 2.28 0.57 19.87
N LEU A 405 2.18 0.17 18.60
CA LEU A 405 1.22 -0.86 18.17
C LEU A 405 1.39 -2.19 18.94
N GLU A 406 2.61 -2.67 19.10
CA GLU A 406 2.90 -3.91 19.85
C GLU A 406 2.39 -3.84 21.31
N LYS A 407 2.46 -2.65 21.93
CA LYS A 407 1.94 -2.43 23.28
C LYS A 407 0.41 -2.51 23.32
N VAL A 408 -0.26 -1.96 22.31
CA VAL A 408 -1.71 -2.07 22.15
C VAL A 408 -2.10 -3.56 22.00
N GLN A 409 -1.43 -4.30 21.12
CA GLN A 409 -1.66 -5.73 20.92
C GLN A 409 -1.47 -6.56 22.21
N LYS A 410 -0.45 -6.24 23.02
CA LYS A 410 -0.27 -6.88 24.34
C LYS A 410 -1.42 -6.62 25.29
N ILE A 411 -1.93 -5.38 25.34
CA ILE A 411 -3.10 -5.03 26.16
C ILE A 411 -4.35 -5.78 25.64
N LEU A 412 -4.54 -5.86 24.32
CA LEU A 412 -5.62 -6.63 23.69
C LEU A 412 -5.54 -8.13 23.99
N LEU A 413 -4.34 -8.72 24.05
CA LEU A 413 -4.18 -10.10 24.50
C LEU A 413 -4.58 -10.26 25.97
N GLY A 414 -4.23 -9.29 26.83
CA GLY A 414 -4.67 -9.26 28.23
C GLY A 414 -6.20 -9.27 28.37
N TYR A 415 -6.89 -8.48 27.54
CA TYR A 415 -8.36 -8.55 27.45
C TYR A 415 -8.86 -9.93 27.06
N LEU A 416 -8.28 -10.52 26.02
CA LEU A 416 -8.72 -11.81 25.50
C LEU A 416 -8.56 -12.93 26.55
N LEU A 417 -7.47 -12.89 27.34
CA LEU A 417 -7.24 -13.81 28.45
C LEU A 417 -8.29 -13.65 29.56
N GLU A 418 -8.66 -12.42 29.92
CA GLU A 418 -9.72 -12.19 30.91
C GLU A 418 -11.09 -12.62 30.39
N ILE A 419 -11.40 -12.36 29.12
CA ILE A 419 -12.64 -12.83 28.48
C ILE A 419 -12.69 -14.36 28.50
N ASP A 420 -11.61 -15.04 28.12
CA ASP A 420 -11.51 -16.50 28.15
C ASP A 420 -11.73 -17.06 29.56
N ARG A 421 -11.10 -16.47 30.57
CA ARG A 421 -11.28 -16.85 31.99
C ARG A 421 -12.75 -16.73 32.42
N ILE A 422 -13.39 -15.60 32.10
CA ILE A 422 -14.80 -15.34 32.44
C ILE A 422 -15.71 -16.34 31.72
N CYS A 423 -15.48 -16.56 30.43
CA CYS A 423 -16.30 -17.45 29.63
C CYS A 423 -16.21 -18.90 30.10
N LYS A 424 -15.01 -19.39 30.43
CA LYS A 424 -14.79 -20.72 31.01
C LYS A 424 -15.47 -20.89 32.36
N LYS A 425 -15.43 -19.86 33.22
CA LYS A 425 -16.04 -19.89 34.56
C LYS A 425 -17.57 -20.00 34.49
N HIS A 426 -18.19 -19.32 33.52
CA HIS A 426 -19.65 -19.18 33.41
C HIS A 426 -20.28 -20.05 32.32
N ASP A 427 -19.52 -20.98 31.73
CA ASP A 427 -19.97 -21.85 30.62
C ASP A 427 -20.59 -21.05 29.46
N ILE A 428 -19.87 -20.00 29.05
CA ILE A 428 -20.26 -19.11 27.95
C ILE A 428 -19.43 -19.47 26.73
N LYS A 429 -20.11 -19.81 25.64
CA LYS A 429 -19.43 -20.11 24.39
C LYS A 429 -19.14 -18.84 23.60
N TYR A 430 -17.88 -18.71 23.18
CA TYR A 430 -17.44 -17.62 22.32
C TYR A 430 -16.46 -18.13 21.27
N PHE A 431 -16.16 -17.27 20.29
CA PHE A 431 -15.16 -17.50 19.27
C PHE A 431 -14.38 -16.22 19.00
N LEU A 432 -13.13 -16.33 18.54
CA LEU A 432 -12.46 -15.19 17.91
C LEU A 432 -13.28 -14.69 16.72
N ALA A 433 -13.31 -13.39 16.49
CA ALA A 433 -14.09 -12.76 15.43
C ALA A 433 -13.23 -11.97 14.44
N GLY A 434 -13.79 -11.71 13.25
CA GLY A 434 -13.24 -10.74 12.30
C GLY A 434 -11.74 -10.88 12.03
N GLY A 435 -11.01 -9.77 12.21
CA GLY A 435 -9.56 -9.68 12.04
C GLY A 435 -8.80 -10.59 13.00
N THR A 436 -9.27 -10.73 14.25
CA THR A 436 -8.67 -11.61 15.26
C THR A 436 -8.73 -13.08 14.86
N LEU A 437 -9.88 -13.55 14.34
CA LEU A 437 -10.01 -14.91 13.79
C LEU A 437 -9.09 -15.12 12.58
N LEU A 438 -9.05 -14.14 11.68
CA LEU A 438 -8.18 -14.19 10.51
C LEU A 438 -6.70 -14.25 10.92
N GLY A 439 -6.31 -13.46 11.92
CA GLY A 439 -4.98 -13.45 12.52
C GLY A 439 -4.60 -14.81 13.10
N ALA A 440 -5.48 -15.42 13.91
CA ALA A 440 -5.25 -16.74 14.50
C ALA A 440 -4.94 -17.81 13.44
N ILE A 441 -5.70 -17.82 12.34
CA ILE A 441 -5.54 -18.82 11.27
C ILE A 441 -4.33 -18.53 10.37
N ARG A 442 -4.10 -17.26 10.01
CA ARG A 442 -3.09 -16.88 9.01
C ARG A 442 -1.71 -16.58 9.60
N HIS A 443 -1.67 -16.03 10.80
CA HIS A 443 -0.46 -15.51 11.45
C HIS A 443 -0.16 -16.16 12.81
N HIS A 444 -1.05 -17.03 13.32
CA HIS A 444 -0.93 -17.63 14.66
C HIS A 444 -0.88 -16.58 15.78
N GLY A 445 -1.54 -15.45 15.57
CA GLY A 445 -1.48 -14.28 16.45
C GLY A 445 -2.19 -13.09 15.83
N PHE A 446 -1.83 -11.88 16.24
CA PHE A 446 -2.37 -10.67 15.61
C PHE A 446 -1.99 -10.58 14.14
N ILE A 447 -2.85 -9.96 13.32
CA ILE A 447 -2.39 -9.43 12.04
C ILE A 447 -1.36 -8.33 12.39
N PRO A 448 -0.16 -8.28 11.78
CA PRO A 448 0.91 -7.41 12.26
C PRO A 448 0.53 -5.91 12.38
N TRP A 449 -0.39 -5.44 11.55
CA TRP A 449 -0.89 -4.06 11.53
C TRP A 449 -2.29 -3.88 12.15
N ASP A 450 -2.85 -4.92 12.81
CA ASP A 450 -4.13 -4.81 13.52
C ASP A 450 -3.97 -4.09 14.85
N ASP A 451 -4.97 -3.26 15.18
CA ASP A 451 -5.00 -2.47 16.40
C ASP A 451 -6.25 -2.69 17.27
N ASP A 452 -7.09 -3.64 16.90
CA ASP A 452 -8.26 -4.07 17.64
C ASP A 452 -8.28 -5.59 17.80
N ALA A 453 -9.14 -6.03 18.71
CA ALA A 453 -9.40 -7.44 18.94
C ALA A 453 -10.87 -7.65 19.27
N ASP A 454 -11.42 -8.70 18.67
CA ASP A 454 -12.85 -8.98 18.71
C ASP A 454 -13.13 -10.44 19.07
N VAL A 455 -14.19 -10.64 19.85
CA VAL A 455 -14.84 -11.94 19.98
C VAL A 455 -16.27 -11.88 19.51
N MET A 456 -16.78 -13.02 19.06
CA MET A 456 -18.17 -13.21 18.70
C MET A 456 -18.82 -14.31 19.52
N MET A 457 -20.09 -14.11 19.84
CA MET A 457 -20.92 -15.04 20.60
C MET A 457 -22.27 -15.23 19.90
N LEU A 458 -22.94 -16.35 20.16
CA LEU A 458 -24.37 -16.44 19.86
C LEU A 458 -25.15 -15.54 20.80
N ARG A 459 -26.34 -15.10 20.40
CA ARG A 459 -27.18 -14.19 21.20
C ARG A 459 -27.37 -14.64 22.64
N GLU A 460 -27.62 -15.93 22.86
CA GLU A 460 -27.84 -16.47 24.20
C GLU A 460 -26.60 -16.33 25.09
N ASP A 461 -25.42 -16.62 24.56
CA ASP A 461 -24.15 -16.53 25.27
C ASP A 461 -23.72 -15.07 25.47
N TYR A 462 -23.96 -14.22 24.48
CA TYR A 462 -23.74 -12.78 24.57
C TYR A 462 -24.56 -12.16 25.72
N ASP A 463 -25.84 -12.52 25.82
CA ASP A 463 -26.71 -11.98 26.85
C ASP A 463 -26.31 -12.50 28.25
N LYS A 464 -25.85 -13.75 28.37
CA LYS A 464 -25.26 -14.27 29.62
C LYS A 464 -23.98 -13.51 29.97
N PHE A 465 -23.11 -13.26 29.00
CA PHE A 465 -21.85 -12.55 29.19
C PHE A 465 -22.08 -11.15 29.74
N GLN A 466 -23.01 -10.38 29.15
CA GLN A 466 -23.34 -9.03 29.62
C GLN A 466 -23.81 -9.00 31.09
N GLN A 467 -24.44 -10.07 31.59
CA GLN A 467 -24.92 -10.13 32.97
C GLN A 467 -23.78 -10.30 34.00
N VAL A 468 -22.69 -10.96 33.61
CA VAL A 468 -21.62 -11.35 34.54
C VAL A 468 -20.32 -10.56 34.36
N VAL A 469 -20.05 -10.06 33.15
CA VAL A 469 -18.73 -9.56 32.76
C VAL A 469 -18.23 -8.42 33.66
N GLN A 470 -19.05 -7.40 33.94
CA GLN A 470 -18.60 -6.25 34.73
C GLN A 470 -18.24 -6.62 36.19
N GLN A 471 -18.85 -7.67 36.74
CA GLN A 471 -18.58 -8.15 38.10
C GLN A 471 -17.30 -8.97 38.19
N GLU A 472 -16.94 -9.65 37.09
CA GLU A 472 -15.75 -10.50 37.01
C GLU A 472 -14.51 -9.76 36.49
N LEU A 473 -14.70 -8.68 35.75
CA LEU A 473 -13.60 -7.89 35.20
C LEU A 473 -12.79 -7.18 36.32
N PRO A 474 -11.49 -6.98 36.09
CA PRO A 474 -10.69 -6.06 36.88
C PRO A 474 -11.34 -4.67 37.01
N ARG A 475 -11.17 -4.01 38.17
CA ARG A 475 -11.80 -2.70 38.46
C ARG A 475 -11.41 -1.58 37.49
N ASN A 476 -10.28 -1.73 36.83
CA ASN A 476 -9.78 -0.79 35.81
C ASN A 476 -10.37 -1.05 34.42
N ILE A 477 -11.29 -2.01 34.25
CA ILE A 477 -11.98 -2.26 32.98
C ILE A 477 -13.48 -1.98 33.11
N PHE A 478 -13.97 -1.15 32.20
CA PHE A 478 -15.35 -0.70 32.12
C PHE A 478 -16.09 -1.36 30.94
N MET A 479 -17.26 -1.93 31.21
CA MET A 479 -18.20 -2.40 30.20
C MET A 479 -19.01 -1.22 29.67
N GLN A 480 -18.71 -0.81 28.44
CA GLN A 480 -19.36 0.27 27.72
C GLN A 480 -20.50 -0.28 26.85
N ILE A 481 -21.74 -0.02 27.28
CA ILE A 481 -23.01 -0.25 26.56
C ILE A 481 -23.89 1.02 26.67
N PRO A 482 -24.92 1.20 25.83
CA PRO A 482 -25.77 2.40 25.91
C PRO A 482 -26.43 2.62 27.28
N GLU A 483 -26.65 1.55 28.04
CA GLU A 483 -27.23 1.58 29.39
C GLU A 483 -26.23 2.03 30.47
N THR A 484 -24.94 1.75 30.31
CA THR A 484 -23.90 2.07 31.31
C THR A 484 -23.27 3.44 31.06
N GLU A 485 -23.28 3.93 29.82
CA GLU A 485 -22.67 5.20 29.47
C GLU A 485 -23.53 6.05 28.56
N LYS A 486 -23.89 7.24 29.05
CA LYS A 486 -24.61 8.24 28.25
C LYS A 486 -23.70 8.72 27.12
N GLY A 487 -24.22 8.71 25.89
CA GLY A 487 -23.49 9.16 24.71
C GLY A 487 -22.86 8.01 23.91
N ASN A 488 -22.80 6.80 24.45
CA ASN A 488 -22.48 5.60 23.69
C ASN A 488 -23.75 5.05 23.03
N TYR A 489 -23.72 4.88 21.71
CA TYR A 489 -24.83 4.30 20.95
C TYR A 489 -24.40 3.13 20.06
N ASN A 490 -23.27 2.51 20.39
CA ASN A 490 -22.83 1.29 19.71
C ASN A 490 -23.86 0.16 19.89
N PRO A 491 -24.13 -0.64 18.84
CA PRO A 491 -25.04 -1.77 18.93
C PRO A 491 -24.47 -2.97 19.68
N PHE A 492 -23.20 -2.93 20.09
CA PHE A 492 -22.48 -4.03 20.73
C PHE A 492 -21.72 -3.55 21.98
N THR A 493 -21.26 -4.50 22.79
CA THR A 493 -20.47 -4.25 23.99
C THR A 493 -19.03 -3.93 23.62
N LYS A 494 -18.53 -2.80 24.13
CA LYS A 494 -17.10 -2.50 24.17
C LYS A 494 -16.60 -2.66 25.60
N LEU A 495 -15.44 -3.28 25.79
CA LEU A 495 -14.71 -3.21 27.06
C LEU A 495 -13.65 -2.12 26.93
N ARG A 496 -13.53 -1.23 27.92
CA ARG A 496 -12.64 -0.07 27.91
C ARG A 496 -11.73 -0.08 29.12
N ILE A 497 -10.44 0.19 28.95
CA ILE A 497 -9.50 0.26 30.07
C ILE A 497 -9.41 1.70 30.54
N ASN A 498 -9.63 1.89 31.84
CA ASN A 498 -9.61 3.18 32.50
C ASN A 498 -8.22 3.82 32.37
N ASN A 499 -8.15 5.15 32.50
CA ASN A 499 -6.90 5.92 32.47
C ASN A 499 -6.10 5.79 31.15
N THR A 500 -6.78 5.49 30.04
CA THR A 500 -6.20 5.49 28.69
C THR A 500 -7.05 6.29 27.72
N MET A 501 -6.46 6.65 26.57
CA MET A 501 -7.10 7.30 25.44
C MET A 501 -6.76 6.55 24.15
N PHE A 502 -7.76 6.27 23.33
CA PHE A 502 -7.71 5.56 22.07
C PHE A 502 -8.94 5.95 21.24
N ALA A 503 -9.04 7.27 20.96
CA ALA A 503 -10.17 7.84 20.25
C ALA A 503 -9.95 7.78 18.74
N THR A 504 -10.95 7.25 18.05
CA THR A 504 -11.06 7.32 16.58
C THR A 504 -11.42 8.72 16.13
N GLU A 505 -11.26 9.05 14.85
CA GLU A 505 -11.74 10.30 14.25
C GLU A 505 -13.22 10.57 14.61
N PHE A 506 -14.05 9.53 14.60
CA PHE A 506 -15.46 9.63 15.01
C PHE A 506 -15.62 9.86 16.52
N THR A 507 -15.01 9.00 17.35
CA THR A 507 -15.23 9.05 18.81
C THR A 507 -14.51 10.20 19.49
N GLY A 508 -13.51 10.80 18.84
CA GLY A 508 -12.83 12.02 19.28
C GLY A 508 -13.73 13.26 19.33
N HIS A 509 -14.90 13.22 18.66
CA HIS A 509 -15.94 14.24 18.83
C HIS A 509 -16.76 14.07 20.11
N PHE A 510 -16.66 12.92 20.78
CA PHE A 510 -17.44 12.56 21.97
C PHE A 510 -16.51 12.31 23.16
N MET A 511 -15.73 13.32 23.54
CA MET A 511 -14.73 13.22 24.61
C MET A 511 -15.32 12.98 26.01
N GLU A 512 -16.61 13.21 26.20
CA GLU A 512 -17.32 12.87 27.44
C GLU A 512 -17.55 11.36 27.59
N MET A 513 -17.48 10.60 26.49
CA MET A 513 -17.56 9.14 26.48
C MET A 513 -16.18 8.53 26.80
N HIS A 514 -16.17 7.35 27.42
CA HIS A 514 -14.97 6.61 27.68
C HIS A 514 -14.32 6.16 26.37
N ASN A 515 -13.20 6.81 26.05
CA ASN A 515 -12.41 6.55 24.86
C ASN A 515 -11.13 5.78 25.16
N GLY A 516 -11.12 4.86 26.14
CA GLY A 516 -9.94 4.06 26.45
C GLY A 516 -9.64 3.03 25.36
N ILE A 517 -8.48 2.36 25.44
CA ILE A 517 -8.21 1.19 24.59
C ILE A 517 -9.37 0.21 24.74
N PHE A 518 -9.81 -0.36 23.62
CA PHE A 518 -11.07 -1.09 23.56
C PHE A 518 -10.91 -2.51 23.05
N PHE A 519 -11.84 -3.36 23.49
CA PHE A 519 -12.04 -4.71 22.98
C PHE A 519 -13.52 -4.89 22.64
N ASP A 520 -13.85 -5.40 21.44
CA ASP A 520 -15.24 -5.53 21.01
C ASP A 520 -15.77 -6.94 21.24
N VAL A 521 -16.97 -7.01 21.82
CA VAL A 521 -17.72 -8.25 22.02
C VAL A 521 -18.96 -8.15 21.15
N LEU A 522 -19.04 -9.01 20.13
CA LEU A 522 -20.08 -8.99 19.11
C LEU A 522 -21.04 -10.16 19.29
N SER A 523 -22.30 -9.97 18.88
CA SER A 523 -23.30 -11.03 18.82
C SER A 523 -23.67 -11.36 17.38
N HIS A 524 -23.75 -12.65 17.08
CA HIS A 524 -24.38 -13.15 15.87
C HIS A 524 -25.83 -13.54 16.15
N ASP A 525 -26.75 -12.77 15.57
CA ASP A 525 -28.18 -12.93 15.74
C ASP A 525 -28.77 -13.87 14.71
N ARG A 526 -29.88 -14.52 15.07
CA ARG A 526 -30.68 -15.31 14.12
C ARG A 526 -31.39 -14.39 13.12
N THR A 527 -31.68 -14.91 11.93
CA THR A 527 -32.50 -14.23 10.93
C THR A 527 -33.51 -15.19 10.30
N GLY A 528 -34.35 -14.74 9.36
CA GLY A 528 -35.40 -15.57 8.77
C GLY A 528 -34.89 -16.81 8.03
N ARG A 529 -35.74 -17.83 7.92
CA ARG A 529 -35.42 -19.10 7.22
C ARG A 529 -35.35 -18.95 5.70
N HIS A 530 -36.13 -18.02 5.14
CA HIS A 530 -36.23 -17.81 3.69
C HIS A 530 -35.48 -16.55 3.25
N LYS A 531 -34.89 -16.56 2.05
CA LYS A 531 -34.11 -15.43 1.51
C LYS A 531 -34.85 -14.07 1.56
N TRP A 532 -36.15 -14.05 1.28
CA TRP A 532 -36.94 -12.81 1.33
C TRP A 532 -37.07 -12.28 2.76
N SER A 533 -37.28 -13.17 3.75
CA SER A 533 -37.38 -12.82 5.16
C SER A 533 -36.03 -12.36 5.74
N GLN A 534 -34.92 -12.97 5.27
CA GLN A 534 -33.56 -12.52 5.58
C GLN A 534 -33.33 -11.12 5.03
N LYS A 535 -33.62 -10.90 3.74
CA LYS A 535 -33.44 -9.59 3.09
C LYS A 535 -34.24 -8.49 3.80
N LEU A 536 -35.50 -8.76 4.15
CA LEU A 536 -36.33 -7.80 4.89
C LEU A 536 -35.75 -7.50 6.27
N HIS A 537 -35.33 -8.53 7.01
CA HIS A 537 -34.72 -8.38 8.33
C HIS A 537 -33.43 -7.57 8.28
N LEU A 538 -32.50 -7.92 7.39
CA LEU A 538 -31.23 -7.23 7.23
C LEU A 538 -31.45 -5.76 6.80
N MET A 539 -32.44 -5.50 5.95
CA MET A 539 -32.80 -4.14 5.57
C MET A 539 -33.36 -3.35 6.77
N ALA A 540 -34.22 -3.96 7.58
CA ALA A 540 -34.71 -3.34 8.81
C ALA A 540 -33.57 -3.01 9.78
N THR A 541 -32.68 -3.97 10.06
CA THR A 541 -31.49 -3.77 10.91
C THR A 541 -30.58 -2.67 10.37
N MET A 542 -30.35 -2.63 9.05
CA MET A 542 -29.54 -1.61 8.41
C MET A 542 -30.15 -0.22 8.55
N LEU A 543 -31.47 -0.09 8.33
CA LEU A 543 -32.19 1.17 8.47
C LEU A 543 -32.15 1.67 9.91
N THR A 544 -32.47 0.82 10.89
CA THR A 544 -32.47 1.21 12.30
C THR A 544 -31.07 1.60 12.78
N ARG A 545 -30.03 0.84 12.41
CA ARG A 545 -28.63 1.17 12.72
C ARG A 545 -28.20 2.49 12.08
N SER A 546 -28.58 2.71 10.82
CA SER A 546 -28.26 3.95 10.11
C SER A 546 -28.91 5.16 10.78
N VAL A 547 -30.15 5.05 11.25
CA VAL A 547 -30.82 6.14 11.99
C VAL A 547 -30.07 6.46 13.27
N VAL A 548 -29.71 5.45 14.07
CA VAL A 548 -28.96 5.65 15.33
C VAL A 548 -27.59 6.27 15.05
N PHE A 549 -26.80 5.69 14.14
CA PHE A 549 -25.44 6.15 13.84
C PHE A 549 -25.42 7.58 13.27
N ASN A 550 -26.33 7.90 12.35
CA ASN A 550 -26.40 9.24 11.75
C ASN A 550 -26.91 10.30 12.74
N LYS A 551 -27.84 9.93 13.64
CA LYS A 551 -28.21 10.82 14.76
C LYS A 551 -27.08 11.02 15.75
N TRP A 552 -26.31 9.96 16.04
CA TRP A 552 -25.18 10.02 16.95
C TRP A 552 -24.08 10.93 16.39
N GLY A 553 -23.64 10.68 15.16
CA GLY A 553 -22.60 11.45 14.48
C GLY A 553 -23.01 12.83 13.97
N ASN A 554 -24.31 13.19 14.06
CA ASN A 554 -24.89 14.35 13.39
C ASN A 554 -24.54 14.42 11.89
N THR A 555 -24.54 13.26 11.22
CA THR A 555 -24.17 13.10 9.81
C THR A 555 -25.38 12.84 8.93
N ASP A 556 -25.32 13.27 7.67
CA ASP A 556 -26.40 13.05 6.71
C ASP A 556 -26.56 11.57 6.33
N ILE A 557 -27.80 11.13 6.11
CA ILE A 557 -28.07 9.79 5.55
C ILE A 557 -27.58 9.74 4.09
N LYS A 558 -26.40 9.17 3.88
CA LYS A 558 -25.85 8.91 2.54
C LYS A 558 -26.65 7.80 1.84
N GLY A 559 -27.71 8.15 1.12
CA GLY A 559 -28.33 7.24 0.16
C GLY A 559 -27.44 7.13 -1.06
N GLY A 560 -27.01 5.94 -1.42
CA GLY A 560 -26.09 5.66 -2.54
C GLY A 560 -26.65 6.04 -3.92
N GLY A 561 -26.87 7.31 -4.18
CA GLY A 561 -27.21 7.91 -5.48
C GLY A 561 -28.64 7.70 -5.99
N ALA A 562 -29.35 6.65 -5.57
CA ALA A 562 -30.60 6.24 -6.23
C ALA A 562 -31.83 7.14 -5.94
N HIS A 563 -31.95 7.73 -4.73
CA HIS A 563 -33.13 8.51 -4.34
C HIS A 563 -32.79 9.71 -3.43
N PRO A 564 -32.18 10.79 -3.97
CA PRO A 564 -31.68 11.91 -3.16
C PRO A 564 -32.76 12.70 -2.40
N VAL A 565 -34.00 12.77 -2.92
CA VAL A 565 -35.12 13.47 -2.28
C VAL A 565 -35.62 12.71 -1.05
N ILE A 566 -35.76 11.38 -1.15
CA ILE A 566 -36.16 10.53 -0.03
C ILE A 566 -35.09 10.61 1.07
N CYS A 567 -33.81 10.58 0.69
CA CYS A 567 -32.73 10.72 1.66
C CYS A 567 -32.78 12.06 2.39
N LYS A 568 -32.98 13.19 1.70
CA LYS A 568 -33.15 14.50 2.35
C LYS A 568 -34.36 14.57 3.29
N ILE A 569 -35.47 13.94 2.93
CA ILE A 569 -36.67 13.87 3.77
C ILE A 569 -36.39 13.02 5.02
N VAL A 570 -35.86 11.81 4.85
CA VAL A 570 -35.51 10.94 5.99
C VAL A 570 -34.45 11.60 6.87
N ASP A 571 -33.56 12.39 6.28
CA ASP A 571 -32.53 13.14 6.99
C ASP A 571 -33.09 14.22 7.91
N HIS A 572 -34.17 14.90 7.51
CA HIS A 572 -34.89 15.86 8.37
C HIS A 572 -35.80 15.14 9.37
N VAL A 573 -36.48 14.07 8.95
CA VAL A 573 -37.42 13.31 9.78
C VAL A 573 -36.70 12.52 10.88
N LYS A 574 -35.43 12.11 10.68
CA LYS A 574 -34.67 11.40 11.72
C LYS A 574 -34.56 12.21 13.00
N TYR A 575 -34.51 13.55 12.93
CA TYR A 575 -34.42 14.41 14.11
C TYR A 575 -35.70 14.39 14.95
N LEU A 576 -36.86 14.10 14.35
CA LEU A 576 -38.14 13.97 15.05
C LEU A 576 -38.24 12.69 15.90
N ILE A 577 -37.48 11.65 15.56
CA ILE A 577 -37.48 10.36 16.28
C ILE A 577 -36.61 10.49 17.53
N PRO A 578 -37.13 10.39 18.77
CA PRO A 578 -36.28 10.44 19.95
C PRO A 578 -35.20 9.35 19.94
N MET A 579 -33.99 9.63 20.41
CA MET A 579 -32.88 8.66 20.40
C MET A 579 -33.26 7.34 21.10
N ARG A 580 -34.02 7.42 22.20
CA ARG A 580 -34.55 6.24 22.90
C ARG A 580 -35.42 5.35 22.01
N LEU A 581 -36.26 5.93 21.16
CA LEU A 581 -37.11 5.18 20.24
C LEU A 581 -36.28 4.55 19.11
N ALA A 582 -35.26 5.26 18.62
CA ALA A 582 -34.34 4.73 17.61
C ALA A 582 -33.54 3.52 18.16
N LEU A 583 -33.01 3.63 19.37
CA LEU A 583 -32.33 2.53 20.07
C LEU A 583 -33.26 1.34 20.33
N TRP A 584 -34.50 1.62 20.78
CA TRP A 584 -35.51 0.57 20.95
C TRP A 584 -35.79 -0.17 19.64
N ALA A 585 -35.98 0.56 18.54
CA ALA A 585 -36.24 -0.03 17.22
C ALA A 585 -35.03 -0.85 16.74
N GLN A 586 -33.80 -0.37 16.95
CA GLN A 586 -32.58 -1.11 16.66
C GLN A 586 -32.49 -2.40 17.46
N ASN A 587 -32.68 -2.34 18.78
CA ASN A 587 -32.62 -3.52 19.64
C ASN A 587 -33.73 -4.53 19.28
N HIS A 588 -34.93 -4.04 18.97
CA HIS A 588 -36.03 -4.88 18.52
C HIS A 588 -35.72 -5.56 17.18
N ALA A 589 -35.12 -4.85 16.23
CA ALA A 589 -34.69 -5.43 14.97
C ALA A 589 -33.64 -6.53 15.21
N LEU A 590 -32.61 -6.28 16.02
CA LEU A 590 -31.58 -7.28 16.34
C LEU A 590 -32.17 -8.55 17.00
N THR A 591 -33.11 -8.37 17.93
CA THR A 591 -33.65 -9.47 18.75
C THR A 591 -34.92 -10.13 18.19
N PHE A 592 -35.44 -9.69 17.03
CA PHE A 592 -36.71 -10.16 16.48
C PHE A 592 -36.78 -11.69 16.24
N PHE A 593 -35.64 -12.32 15.95
CA PHE A 593 -35.51 -13.77 15.74
C PHE A 593 -34.82 -14.50 16.90
N LYS A 594 -34.55 -13.84 18.04
CA LYS A 594 -33.79 -14.40 19.18
C LYS A 594 -34.24 -15.81 19.57
N ASN A 595 -35.54 -16.07 19.66
CA ASN A 595 -36.09 -17.36 20.10
C ASN A 595 -36.59 -18.27 18.97
N LYS A 596 -36.13 -18.06 17.72
CA LYS A 596 -36.60 -18.82 16.55
C LYS A 596 -35.44 -19.61 15.95
N ASP A 597 -35.51 -20.93 15.95
CA ASP A 597 -34.54 -21.74 15.22
C ASP A 597 -34.83 -21.72 13.71
N THR A 598 -34.04 -20.93 12.99
CA THR A 598 -34.19 -20.73 11.54
C THR A 598 -33.06 -21.36 10.74
N GLY A 599 -32.02 -21.86 11.40
CA GLY A 599 -30.79 -22.37 10.77
C GLY A 599 -29.86 -21.32 10.16
N TYR A 600 -30.15 -20.01 10.32
CA TYR A 600 -29.33 -18.93 9.74
C TYR A 600 -29.02 -17.82 10.75
N LEU A 601 -27.79 -17.32 10.66
CA LEU A 601 -27.26 -16.18 11.41
C LEU A 601 -26.90 -15.04 10.47
N TYR A 602 -26.69 -13.85 11.02
CA TYR A 602 -26.14 -12.71 10.29
C TYR A 602 -25.34 -11.80 11.23
N ASP A 603 -24.43 -11.00 10.67
CA ASP A 603 -23.65 -10.02 11.44
C ASP A 603 -24.47 -8.74 11.67
N GLY A 604 -25.36 -8.81 12.67
CA GLY A 604 -26.26 -7.72 13.05
C GLY A 604 -25.56 -6.55 13.72
N MET A 605 -24.43 -6.78 14.38
CA MET A 605 -23.72 -5.80 15.22
C MET A 605 -22.43 -5.27 14.58
N GLY A 606 -21.72 -6.08 13.79
CA GLY A 606 -20.43 -5.75 13.19
C GLY A 606 -20.54 -5.03 11.85
N ARG A 607 -19.43 -5.04 11.09
CA ARG A 607 -19.24 -4.36 9.81
C ARG A 607 -19.77 -5.16 8.61
N ASN A 608 -20.07 -6.45 8.78
CA ASN A 608 -20.37 -7.37 7.67
C ASN A 608 -21.87 -7.57 7.40
N LEU A 609 -22.73 -6.67 7.91
CA LEU A 609 -24.19 -6.70 7.69
C LEU A 609 -24.59 -6.84 6.21
N LYS A 610 -23.82 -6.24 5.29
CA LYS A 610 -24.07 -6.30 3.84
C LYS A 610 -23.74 -7.64 3.20
N ARG A 611 -22.96 -8.52 3.86
CA ARG A 611 -22.59 -9.84 3.34
C ARG A 611 -23.77 -10.81 3.31
N GLY A 612 -24.78 -10.58 4.15
CA GLY A 612 -26.00 -11.39 4.17
C GLY A 612 -26.10 -12.30 5.39
N ALA A 613 -26.91 -13.35 5.22
CA ALA A 613 -27.06 -14.41 6.21
C ALA A 613 -26.13 -15.58 5.87
N PHE A 614 -25.66 -16.29 6.90
CA PHE A 614 -24.84 -17.49 6.76
C PHE A 614 -25.39 -18.64 7.63
N PRO A 615 -25.07 -19.90 7.31
CA PRO A 615 -25.57 -21.06 8.05
C PRO A 615 -25.17 -21.05 9.54
N ALA A 616 -26.13 -21.27 10.43
CA ALA A 616 -25.88 -21.25 11.88
C ALA A 616 -24.93 -22.36 12.34
N ASN A 617 -24.91 -23.49 11.64
CA ASN A 617 -24.02 -24.61 11.94
C ASN A 617 -22.53 -24.30 11.75
N TRP A 618 -22.17 -23.21 11.06
CA TRP A 618 -20.77 -22.80 10.99
C TRP A 618 -20.20 -22.38 12.35
N LEU A 619 -21.06 -21.96 13.29
CA LEU A 619 -20.70 -21.57 14.66
C LEU A 619 -21.16 -22.60 15.72
N SER A 620 -21.48 -23.84 15.34
CA SER A 620 -22.01 -24.85 16.27
C SER A 620 -20.94 -25.57 17.09
N GLU A 621 -19.72 -25.72 16.57
CA GLU A 621 -18.61 -26.41 17.24
C GLU A 621 -17.36 -25.51 17.26
N ALA A 622 -16.59 -25.60 18.33
CA ALA A 622 -15.32 -24.90 18.48
C ALA A 622 -14.15 -25.87 18.31
N VAL A 623 -13.07 -25.37 17.71
CA VAL A 623 -11.74 -25.96 17.78
C VAL A 623 -10.82 -24.93 18.41
N TYR A 624 -9.76 -25.39 19.09
CA TYR A 624 -8.78 -24.49 19.70
C TYR A 624 -7.58 -24.35 18.77
N VAL A 625 -7.14 -23.10 18.57
CA VAL A 625 -5.98 -22.77 17.74
C VAL A 625 -5.05 -21.86 18.51
N ASP A 626 -3.79 -21.83 18.07
CA ASP A 626 -2.77 -20.95 18.63
C ASP A 626 -3.00 -19.49 18.23
N PHE A 627 -2.86 -18.60 19.21
CA PHE A 627 -2.84 -17.15 19.03
C PHE A 627 -1.96 -16.56 20.13
N GLU A 628 -0.83 -15.97 19.74
CA GLU A 628 0.16 -15.39 20.67
C GLU A 628 0.63 -16.38 21.75
N GLY A 629 0.73 -17.68 21.40
CA GLY A 629 1.14 -18.76 22.31
C GLY A 629 0.06 -19.27 23.27
N TYR A 630 -1.18 -18.80 23.14
CA TYR A 630 -2.33 -19.27 23.90
C TYR A 630 -3.34 -19.98 23.00
N GLN A 631 -4.22 -20.80 23.60
CA GLN A 631 -5.23 -21.57 22.88
C GLN A 631 -6.60 -20.92 23.04
N PHE A 632 -7.20 -20.47 21.93
CA PHE A 632 -8.53 -19.85 21.94
C PHE A 632 -9.51 -20.56 20.99
N PRO A 633 -10.82 -20.52 21.32
CA PRO A 633 -11.84 -21.15 20.49
C PRO A 633 -12.07 -20.37 19.19
N VAL A 634 -12.06 -21.10 18.08
CA VAL A 634 -12.49 -20.64 16.76
C VAL A 634 -13.54 -21.58 16.20
N PRO A 635 -14.39 -21.14 15.25
CA PRO A 635 -15.40 -22.02 14.68
C PRO A 635 -14.72 -23.18 13.94
N LYS A 636 -15.20 -24.41 14.12
CA LYS A 636 -14.67 -25.57 13.38
C LYS A 636 -14.72 -25.38 11.86
N GLU A 637 -15.73 -24.65 11.39
CA GLU A 637 -15.94 -24.30 9.98
C GLU A 637 -15.34 -22.91 9.64
N TYR A 638 -14.24 -22.52 10.29
CA TYR A 638 -13.61 -21.20 10.11
C TYR A 638 -13.29 -20.90 8.64
N ASP A 639 -12.89 -21.88 7.85
CA ASP A 639 -12.53 -21.71 6.43
C ASP A 639 -13.73 -21.20 5.61
N LYS A 640 -14.91 -21.81 5.79
CA LYS A 640 -16.15 -21.36 5.14
C LYS A 640 -16.55 -19.96 5.62
N TYR A 641 -16.39 -19.69 6.90
CA TYR A 641 -16.76 -18.41 7.50
C TYR A 641 -15.83 -17.28 7.04
N LEU A 642 -14.50 -17.48 7.06
CA LEU A 642 -13.53 -16.51 6.57
C LEU A 642 -13.65 -16.29 5.06
N THR A 643 -13.90 -17.35 4.28
CA THR A 643 -14.18 -17.23 2.84
C THR A 643 -15.43 -16.40 2.58
N TYR A 644 -16.48 -16.58 3.39
CA TYR A 644 -17.69 -15.77 3.31
C TYR A 644 -17.43 -14.29 3.64
N LEU A 645 -16.57 -14.00 4.63
CA LEU A 645 -16.26 -12.63 5.05
C LEU A 645 -15.31 -11.90 4.09
N TYR A 646 -14.22 -12.56 3.69
CA TYR A 646 -13.07 -11.92 3.03
C TYR A 646 -12.77 -12.46 1.63
N GLY A 647 -13.42 -13.55 1.20
CA GLY A 647 -13.09 -14.21 -0.07
C GLY A 647 -11.80 -15.04 0.07
N ASP A 648 -10.82 -14.81 -0.80
CA ASP A 648 -9.51 -15.45 -0.68
C ASP A 648 -8.70 -14.80 0.45
N TYR A 649 -9.04 -15.15 1.69
CA TYR A 649 -8.53 -14.52 2.91
C TYR A 649 -7.04 -14.82 3.17
N MET A 650 -6.48 -15.83 2.52
CA MET A 650 -5.06 -16.16 2.59
C MET A 650 -4.20 -15.18 1.80
N GLN A 651 -4.79 -14.48 0.82
CA GLN A 651 -4.10 -13.40 0.14
C GLN A 651 -3.87 -12.22 1.10
N MET A 652 -2.60 -11.88 1.29
CA MET A 652 -2.22 -10.70 2.08
C MET A 652 -2.62 -9.42 1.34
N ILE A 653 -2.98 -8.40 2.12
CA ILE A 653 -3.15 -7.06 1.56
C ILE A 653 -1.79 -6.51 1.09
N PRO A 654 -1.78 -5.64 0.08
CA PRO A 654 -0.56 -5.06 -0.44
C PRO A 654 0.23 -4.28 0.62
N VAL A 655 1.56 -4.30 0.50
CA VAL A 655 2.51 -3.72 1.46
C VAL A 655 2.18 -2.26 1.81
N SER A 656 1.93 -1.42 0.81
CA SER A 656 1.56 0.00 0.94
C SER A 656 0.22 0.25 1.63
N GLN A 657 -0.61 -0.79 1.84
CA GLN A 657 -1.90 -0.71 2.53
C GLN A 657 -1.89 -1.33 3.93
N ARG A 658 -0.75 -1.86 4.41
CA ARG A 658 -0.60 -2.50 5.73
C ARG A 658 -0.52 -1.51 6.87
N ARG A 659 -1.52 -0.63 6.96
CA ARG A 659 -1.73 0.31 8.06
C ARG A 659 -2.94 -0.14 8.88
N THR A 660 -3.08 0.45 10.06
CA THR A 660 -4.20 0.18 10.96
C THR A 660 -5.52 0.53 10.30
N SER A 661 -6.55 -0.25 10.63
CA SER A 661 -7.88 -0.05 10.04
C SER A 661 -8.66 1.08 10.72
N HIS A 662 -8.30 1.43 11.95
CA HIS A 662 -8.90 2.53 12.69
C HIS A 662 -8.08 3.81 12.53
N SER A 663 -8.77 4.89 12.17
CA SER A 663 -8.21 6.24 12.16
C SER A 663 -8.15 6.78 13.60
N ILE A 664 -7.26 6.25 14.42
CA ILE A 664 -7.03 6.73 15.79
C ILE A 664 -6.32 8.08 15.73
N VAL A 665 -6.98 9.11 16.28
CA VAL A 665 -6.51 10.51 16.26
C VAL A 665 -5.96 10.95 17.61
N LEU A 666 -6.38 10.31 18.70
CA LEU A 666 -5.87 10.56 20.05
C LEU A 666 -5.52 9.24 20.71
N MET A 667 -4.26 9.11 21.14
CA MET A 667 -3.79 7.93 21.85
C MET A 667 -2.93 8.31 23.04
N ASP A 668 -3.28 7.74 24.19
CA ASP A 668 -2.50 7.75 25.43
C ASP A 668 -2.66 6.38 26.10
N LEU A 669 -1.55 5.67 26.30
CA LEU A 669 -1.56 4.36 26.97
C LEU A 669 -1.62 4.51 28.50
N GLY A 670 -1.49 5.71 29.04
CA GLY A 670 -1.49 5.96 30.48
C GLY A 670 -0.45 5.12 31.22
N GLU A 671 -0.86 4.53 32.34
CA GLU A 671 -0.04 3.63 33.17
C GLU A 671 0.31 2.29 32.48
N TYR A 672 -0.30 2.00 31.33
CA TYR A 672 -0.12 0.73 30.59
C TYR A 672 0.96 0.81 29.50
N SER A 673 1.72 1.89 29.42
CA SER A 673 2.85 2.03 28.47
C SER A 673 3.90 0.91 28.63
N ASP A 674 4.08 0.43 29.86
CA ASP A 674 4.97 -0.69 30.21
C ASP A 674 4.24 -1.99 30.50
N TYR A 675 2.98 -2.13 30.04
CA TYR A 675 2.18 -3.33 30.25
C TYR A 675 2.90 -4.60 29.78
N ARG A 676 2.79 -5.64 30.62
CA ARG A 676 3.28 -7.00 30.38
C ARG A 676 2.15 -7.95 30.75
N ILE A 677 1.95 -8.95 29.89
CA ILE A 677 0.96 -10.02 30.05
C ILE A 677 1.30 -10.88 31.26
#